data_AF-A0A840VYQ9-F1
#
_entry.id   AF-A0A840VYQ9-F1
#
_cell.length_a   1.000
_cell.length_b   1.000
_cell.length_c   1.000
_cell.angle_alpha   90.00
_cell.angle_beta   90.00
_cell.angle_gamma   90.00
#
_symmetry.space_group_name_H-M   'P 1'
#
loop_
_entity.id
_entity.type
_entity.pdbx_description
1 polymer ?
#
loop_
_entity_poly.entity_id
_entity_poly.type
_entity_poly.pdbx_seq_one_letter_code
_entity_poly.pdbx_strand_id
1 'polypeptide(L)'
;MTQKSPENRVYRLRIVLEGTEPPVWRLVEVPADLRLSHLHLVIQVVMDWEHAHPHAFEFGKRRYSEADGSGTGDLDEFEASIGEVLSREGSRGVYTYDFGDDWRHLIVVEATGEAEPDTFYPRVLDGHGGGPPEDCGGVYAFEQLRRLRDHPEELGRGDHSVAEEQLMWVESLEPDELDLELIQDGLREMFGGTAPGEEDEEPSPARPVALPPEEELAAAALQTSPLRELLALARWVSPDNKLTGTGVPRPDDVRAAVGELDLWPHASEAEAEERAERVRKLRSARGLPEFLDLWDSAVDLGLVEVRSGRAYTCAELLGSGPDPGRVLEWWTELFEPTVEGSFGVGGSSSGGADHLFSDLELIYLALRMLYEAPDEFEADLAELVRTMAAAVEGDFGELDVAGAPAAAEDFGDTGAAADHAAEYDSVLGEFTLPPLYRMMHEAAEAGAVRLVDATSAEVREAVLEQNPFGLSGQSDQPGPAIDCLAVLTPLGRYGVRQILLRSAVPAPLTEEVAAADAAELLDLLSTTPPELHSTVTVPWLAARTPQEAVREIAEAAADPTEFGPLRRVLGSGVLGSAGEEVVPELRALLGSDRRTVTALAAGALLSRPELPEEEAEALNDEYGLWLAVDRMSGPLELGEEGFVDLLGLATEEGSGAIGQLLADRADQLWKVDHPATTEVLEALGRLHPDKKAAKTARRAAHKARSQG
;
A
#
# COMPACT_ATOMS: atom_id res chain seq x y z
N MET A 1 30.30 -12.48 -29.49
CA MET A 1 30.15 -13.50 -28.44
C MET A 1 29.50 -12.79 -27.28
N THR A 2 28.18 -12.70 -27.34
CA THR A 2 27.37 -11.97 -26.37
C THR A 2 27.16 -12.92 -25.20
N GLN A 3 27.69 -12.59 -24.03
CA GLN A 3 27.36 -13.31 -22.80
C GLN A 3 25.87 -13.02 -22.52
N LYS A 4 25.05 -14.07 -22.48
CA LYS A 4 23.67 -14.03 -21.97
C LYS A 4 23.76 -13.68 -20.47
N SER A 5 23.15 -12.57 -20.06
CA SER A 5 22.95 -12.25 -18.64
C SER A 5 22.03 -13.30 -17.99
N PRO A 6 22.23 -13.63 -16.70
CA PRO A 6 21.47 -14.65 -15.96
C PRO A 6 20.03 -14.26 -15.55
N GLU A 7 19.60 -13.05 -15.87
CA GLU A 7 18.41 -12.34 -15.35
C GLU A 7 17.02 -12.90 -15.74
N ASN A 8 16.92 -14.09 -16.33
CA ASN A 8 15.62 -14.64 -16.74
C ASN A 8 15.51 -16.17 -16.61
N ARG A 9 16.20 -16.75 -15.62
CA ARG A 9 16.24 -18.20 -15.40
C ARG A 9 15.41 -18.58 -14.18
N VAL A 10 14.63 -19.64 -14.31
CA VAL A 10 13.78 -20.21 -13.24
C VAL A 10 14.27 -21.60 -12.86
N TYR A 11 14.19 -21.91 -11.57
CA TYR A 11 14.56 -23.18 -10.99
C TYR A 11 13.32 -23.88 -10.46
N ARG A 12 13.08 -25.10 -10.91
CA ARG A 12 12.06 -25.97 -10.34
C ARG A 12 12.66 -26.75 -9.20
N LEU A 13 12.22 -26.44 -7.98
CA LEU A 13 12.69 -27.04 -6.74
C LEU A 13 11.65 -28.00 -6.20
N ARG A 14 12.08 -29.21 -5.87
CA ARG A 14 11.33 -30.13 -5.03
C ARG A 14 11.83 -30.02 -3.60
N ILE A 15 10.93 -29.65 -2.69
CA ILE A 15 11.18 -29.51 -1.25
C ILE A 15 10.49 -30.68 -0.57
N VAL A 16 11.23 -31.50 0.17
CA VAL A 16 10.72 -32.71 0.82
C VAL A 16 11.04 -32.67 2.30
N LEU A 17 10.02 -32.77 3.16
CA LEU A 17 10.23 -32.88 4.60
C LEU A 17 10.76 -34.29 4.94
N GLU A 18 11.96 -34.35 5.51
CA GLU A 18 12.62 -35.61 5.84
C GLU A 18 11.92 -36.31 7.01
N GLY A 19 11.77 -37.64 6.90
CA GLY A 19 11.30 -38.48 8.01
C GLY A 19 9.79 -38.70 8.09
N THR A 20 9.00 -38.20 7.14
CA THR A 20 7.54 -38.40 7.08
C THR A 20 7.12 -39.58 6.19
N GLU A 21 6.06 -40.30 6.57
CA GLU A 21 5.45 -41.37 5.78
C GLU A 21 3.92 -41.43 6.02
N PRO A 22 3.07 -41.06 5.03
CA PRO A 22 3.38 -40.65 3.66
C PRO A 22 4.21 -39.35 3.55
N PRO A 23 5.01 -39.19 2.46
CA PRO A 23 5.94 -38.07 2.35
C PRO A 23 5.21 -36.73 2.21
N VAL A 24 5.66 -35.73 2.97
CA VAL A 24 5.28 -34.33 2.81
C VAL A 24 6.25 -33.63 1.87
N TRP A 25 5.74 -33.04 0.78
CA TRP A 25 6.58 -32.34 -0.19
C TRP A 25 5.83 -31.28 -0.98
N ARG A 26 6.60 -30.33 -1.55
CA ARG A 26 6.15 -29.26 -2.44
C ARG A 26 7.06 -29.16 -3.66
N LEU A 27 6.48 -28.87 -4.82
CA LEU A 27 7.19 -28.60 -6.06
C LEU A 27 6.93 -27.14 -6.45
N VAL A 28 7.97 -26.32 -6.41
CA VAL A 28 7.87 -24.88 -6.63
C VAL A 28 8.80 -24.45 -7.75
N GLU A 29 8.46 -23.35 -8.41
CA GLU A 29 9.33 -22.64 -9.34
C GLU A 29 9.70 -21.28 -8.79
N VAL A 30 11.00 -20.98 -8.79
CA VAL A 30 11.57 -19.76 -8.21
C VAL A 30 12.59 -19.10 -9.14
N PRO A 31 12.74 -17.77 -9.12
CA PRO A 31 13.79 -17.09 -9.88
C PRO A 31 15.20 -17.53 -9.45
N ALA A 32 16.14 -17.54 -10.39
CA ALA A 32 17.53 -17.92 -10.12
C ALA A 32 18.26 -16.95 -9.18
N ASP A 33 17.86 -15.69 -9.20
CA ASP A 33 18.38 -14.60 -8.38
C ASP A 33 17.64 -14.45 -7.04
N LEU A 34 16.60 -15.26 -6.78
CA LEU A 34 15.92 -15.30 -5.50
C LEU A 34 16.92 -15.57 -4.37
N ARG A 35 16.88 -14.74 -3.33
CA ARG A 35 17.76 -14.86 -2.16
C ARG A 35 17.35 -16.01 -1.27
N LEU A 36 18.29 -16.52 -0.46
CA LEU A 36 17.99 -17.59 0.48
C LEU A 36 17.02 -17.15 1.58
N SER A 37 17.08 -15.88 2.01
CA SER A 37 16.08 -15.28 2.91
C SER A 37 14.65 -15.35 2.32
N HIS A 38 14.50 -15.05 1.03
CA HIS A 38 13.19 -15.19 0.35
C HIS A 38 12.82 -16.66 0.10
N LEU A 39 13.79 -17.54 -0.18
CA LEU A 39 13.50 -18.98 -0.26
C LEU A 39 12.99 -19.53 1.07
N HIS A 40 13.46 -19.01 2.20
CA HIS A 40 12.94 -19.35 3.51
C HIS A 40 11.46 -19.00 3.60
N LEU A 41 11.06 -17.77 3.24
CA LEU A 41 9.65 -17.36 3.22
C LEU A 41 8.79 -18.21 2.26
N VAL A 42 9.32 -18.58 1.08
CA VAL A 42 8.64 -19.53 0.19
C VAL A 42 8.36 -20.84 0.91
N ILE A 43 9.33 -21.38 1.67
CA ILE A 43 9.14 -22.63 2.42
C ILE A 43 8.12 -22.46 3.55
N GLN A 44 8.11 -21.31 4.25
CA GLN A 44 7.13 -21.00 5.28
C GLN A 44 5.70 -21.05 4.71
N VAL A 45 5.45 -20.31 3.62
CA VAL A 45 4.13 -20.24 2.98
C VAL A 45 3.68 -21.62 2.49
N VAL A 46 4.53 -22.36 1.77
CA VAL A 46 4.10 -23.65 1.20
C VAL A 46 3.96 -24.76 2.25
N MET A 47 4.45 -24.55 3.47
CA MET A 47 4.29 -25.49 4.60
C MET A 47 3.25 -25.02 5.63
N ASP A 48 2.65 -23.84 5.44
CA ASP A 48 1.73 -23.19 6.37
C ASP A 48 2.35 -22.95 7.76
N TRP A 49 3.50 -22.25 7.79
CA TRP A 49 4.25 -21.92 9.00
C TRP A 49 4.37 -20.41 9.26
N GLU A 50 4.62 -20.07 10.53
CA GLU A 50 4.47 -18.71 11.06
C GLU A 50 5.78 -17.92 11.16
N HIS A 51 6.90 -18.44 10.64
CA HIS A 51 8.22 -17.80 10.75
C HIS A 51 8.67 -17.53 12.22
N ALA A 52 8.19 -18.32 13.18
CA ALA A 52 8.42 -18.10 14.60
C ALA A 52 9.80 -18.55 15.12
N HIS A 53 10.51 -19.39 14.37
CA HIS A 53 11.73 -20.06 14.85
C HIS A 53 12.98 -19.85 13.97
N PRO A 54 14.19 -19.98 14.54
CA PRO A 54 15.44 -19.89 13.77
C PRO A 54 15.58 -20.98 12.70
N HIS A 55 16.23 -20.64 11.60
CA HIS A 55 16.52 -21.58 10.50
C HIS A 55 17.97 -21.51 9.99
N ALA A 56 18.33 -22.49 9.16
CA ALA A 56 19.57 -22.47 8.40
C ALA A 56 19.48 -23.31 7.12
N PHE A 57 20.24 -22.91 6.10
CA PHE A 57 20.45 -23.67 4.87
C PHE A 57 21.84 -24.31 4.83
N GLU A 58 21.93 -25.57 4.45
CA GLU A 58 23.19 -26.30 4.26
C GLU A 58 23.33 -26.79 2.82
N PHE A 59 24.29 -26.19 2.10
CA PHE A 59 24.68 -26.58 0.75
C PHE A 59 26.10 -27.16 0.74
N GLY A 60 26.17 -28.49 0.80
CA GLY A 60 27.44 -29.22 0.80
C GLY A 60 28.22 -29.08 2.11
N LYS A 61 29.15 -28.13 2.19
CA LYS A 61 29.94 -27.83 3.41
C LYS A 61 29.73 -26.41 3.92
N ARG A 62 28.88 -25.64 3.25
CA ARG A 62 28.57 -24.27 3.60
C ARG A 62 27.21 -24.26 4.26
N ARG A 63 27.13 -23.49 5.33
CA ARG A 63 25.91 -23.23 6.07
C ARG A 63 25.61 -21.74 5.99
N TYR A 64 24.34 -21.42 5.79
CA TYR A 64 23.82 -20.07 5.64
C TYR A 64 22.69 -19.87 6.65
N SER A 65 22.63 -18.70 7.26
CA SER A 65 21.57 -18.31 8.19
C SER A 65 21.45 -16.79 8.20
N GLU A 66 20.42 -16.27 8.85
CA GLU A 66 20.34 -14.85 9.18
C GLU A 66 21.57 -14.41 9.99
N ALA A 67 22.15 -13.27 9.61
CA ALA A 67 23.37 -12.74 10.21
C ALA A 67 23.08 -12.06 11.56
N ASP A 68 22.88 -12.83 12.62
CA ASP A 68 22.53 -12.34 13.96
C ASP A 68 23.73 -11.85 14.81
N GLY A 69 24.95 -11.87 14.26
CA GLY A 69 26.16 -11.50 15.01
C GLY A 69 26.56 -12.48 16.13
N SER A 70 25.93 -13.67 16.22
CA SER A 70 26.17 -14.68 17.28
C SER A 70 27.52 -15.41 17.18
N GLY A 71 28.26 -15.24 16.08
CA GLY A 71 29.60 -15.81 15.90
C GLY A 71 29.65 -17.29 15.54
N THR A 72 28.57 -17.84 14.96
CA THR A 72 28.48 -19.23 14.46
C THR A 72 29.44 -19.52 13.29
N GLY A 73 29.82 -18.50 12.51
CA GLY A 73 30.65 -18.64 11.32
C GLY A 73 29.88 -19.04 10.06
N ASP A 74 28.56 -19.01 10.12
CA ASP A 74 27.66 -19.21 8.99
C ASP A 74 27.76 -18.03 8.01
N LEU A 75 27.43 -18.29 6.75
CA LEU A 75 27.39 -17.27 5.70
C LEU A 75 26.03 -16.56 5.72
N ASP A 76 26.01 -15.31 5.31
CA ASP A 76 24.78 -14.51 5.26
C ASP A 76 23.84 -15.01 4.15
N GLU A 77 22.59 -15.29 4.51
CA GLU A 77 21.56 -15.74 3.57
C GLU A 77 20.95 -14.61 2.71
N PHE A 78 21.03 -13.35 3.15
CA PHE A 78 20.57 -12.20 2.38
C PHE A 78 21.48 -11.96 1.16
N GLU A 79 22.75 -12.35 1.26
CA GLU A 79 23.77 -12.15 0.23
C GLU A 79 23.83 -13.27 -0.81
N ALA A 80 23.28 -14.45 -0.52
CA ALA A 80 23.39 -15.64 -1.38
C ALA A 80 22.10 -15.90 -2.17
N SER A 81 22.22 -16.16 -3.48
CA SER A 81 21.07 -16.52 -4.34
C SER A 81 21.01 -18.02 -4.65
N ILE A 82 19.82 -18.51 -5.01
CA ILE A 82 19.58 -19.91 -5.40
C ILE A 82 20.50 -20.34 -6.55
N GLY A 83 20.67 -19.50 -7.56
CA GLY A 83 21.52 -19.77 -8.73
C GLY A 83 22.99 -19.95 -8.37
N GLU A 84 23.46 -19.35 -7.27
CA GLU A 84 24.84 -19.51 -6.79
C GLU A 84 25.03 -20.81 -6.02
N VAL A 85 24.10 -21.16 -5.12
CA VAL A 85 24.24 -22.32 -4.23
C VAL A 85 23.72 -23.63 -4.85
N LEU A 86 22.76 -23.54 -5.76
CA LEU A 86 22.09 -24.66 -6.44
C LEU A 86 22.24 -24.58 -7.98
N SER A 87 23.43 -24.24 -8.48
CA SER A 87 23.74 -23.92 -9.89
C SER A 87 23.31 -24.86 -11.04
N ARG A 88 22.82 -26.09 -10.78
CA ARG A 88 22.43 -27.05 -11.84
C ARG A 88 21.36 -28.04 -11.39
N GLU A 89 20.67 -28.64 -12.36
CA GLU A 89 19.76 -29.79 -12.15
C GLU A 89 20.46 -30.92 -11.37
N GLY A 90 19.72 -31.49 -10.41
CA GLY A 90 20.20 -32.49 -9.46
C GLY A 90 21.05 -31.93 -8.32
N SER A 91 21.25 -30.61 -8.22
CA SER A 91 21.84 -30.00 -7.02
C SER A 91 20.88 -30.14 -5.86
N ARG A 92 21.44 -30.27 -4.65
CA ARG A 92 20.67 -30.48 -3.43
C ARG A 92 21.22 -29.69 -2.26
N GLY A 93 20.34 -29.28 -1.36
CA GLY A 93 20.65 -28.68 -0.07
C GLY A 93 19.68 -29.16 0.99
N VAL A 94 19.97 -28.82 2.23
CA VAL A 94 19.08 -29.06 3.37
C VAL A 94 18.68 -27.72 3.94
N TYR A 95 17.41 -27.55 4.25
CA TYR A 95 16.89 -26.42 5.01
C TYR A 95 16.36 -26.95 6.34
N THR A 96 16.87 -26.41 7.45
CA THR A 96 16.42 -26.78 8.80
C THR A 96 15.67 -25.59 9.39
N TYR A 97 14.44 -25.83 9.83
CA TYR A 97 13.59 -24.88 10.55
C TYR A 97 13.31 -25.41 11.96
N ASP A 98 13.25 -24.50 12.93
CA ASP A 98 13.20 -24.78 14.35
C ASP A 98 14.28 -25.77 14.82
N PHE A 99 15.35 -25.27 15.44
CA PHE A 99 16.41 -26.12 15.98
C PHE A 99 15.97 -26.93 17.22
N GLY A 100 14.79 -26.65 17.79
CA GLY A 100 14.13 -27.47 18.79
C GLY A 100 13.55 -28.75 18.19
N ASP A 101 12.59 -28.60 17.27
CA ASP A 101 11.89 -29.72 16.63
C ASP A 101 12.65 -30.39 15.46
N ASP A 102 13.70 -29.73 14.94
CA ASP A 102 14.60 -30.19 13.87
C ASP A 102 13.85 -30.53 12.56
N TRP A 103 13.02 -29.60 12.07
CA TRP A 103 12.31 -29.77 10.81
C TRP A 103 13.25 -29.64 9.61
N ARG A 104 13.66 -30.78 9.05
CA ARG A 104 14.66 -30.84 7.98
C ARG A 104 14.04 -31.10 6.63
N HIS A 105 14.32 -30.22 5.67
CA HIS A 105 13.80 -30.28 4.31
C HIS A 105 14.94 -30.52 3.33
N LEU A 106 14.80 -31.56 2.53
CA LEU A 106 15.67 -31.77 1.38
C LEU A 106 15.16 -30.94 0.20
N ILE A 107 15.97 -29.99 -0.25
CA ILE A 107 15.71 -29.17 -1.43
C ILE A 107 16.49 -29.76 -2.61
N VAL A 108 15.81 -30.06 -3.71
CA VAL A 108 16.41 -30.64 -4.93
C VAL A 108 16.02 -29.82 -6.15
N VAL A 109 16.99 -29.42 -6.97
CA VAL A 109 16.71 -28.83 -8.30
C VAL A 109 16.31 -29.93 -9.25
N GLU A 110 15.03 -30.00 -9.63
CA GLU A 110 14.55 -30.99 -10.61
C GLU A 110 14.81 -30.56 -12.05
N ALA A 111 14.58 -29.28 -12.34
CA ALA A 111 14.74 -28.72 -13.67
C ALA A 111 15.17 -27.24 -13.61
N THR A 112 15.80 -26.76 -14.68
CA THR A 112 16.08 -25.33 -14.87
C THR A 112 15.60 -24.87 -16.25
N GLY A 113 14.97 -23.70 -16.32
CA GLY A 113 14.35 -23.18 -17.54
C GLY A 113 14.48 -21.66 -17.68
N GLU A 114 14.02 -21.12 -18.81
CA GLU A 114 13.78 -19.68 -18.95
C GLU A 114 12.40 -19.36 -18.33
N ALA A 115 12.24 -18.19 -17.73
CA ALA A 115 10.97 -17.77 -17.17
C ALA A 115 9.90 -17.67 -18.27
N GLU A 116 8.68 -18.07 -17.94
CA GLU A 116 7.53 -17.91 -18.83
C GLU A 116 7.11 -16.43 -18.86
N PRO A 117 6.81 -15.84 -20.03
CA PRO A 117 6.26 -14.49 -20.10
C PRO A 117 4.97 -14.37 -19.28
N ASP A 118 4.74 -13.18 -18.71
CA ASP A 118 3.50 -12.83 -17.99
C ASP A 118 3.13 -13.83 -16.86
N THR A 119 4.14 -14.43 -16.25
CA THR A 119 3.98 -15.45 -15.19
C THR A 119 4.61 -14.94 -13.90
N PHE A 120 3.85 -14.97 -12.81
CA PHE A 120 4.34 -14.67 -11.48
C PHE A 120 5.21 -15.82 -10.92
N TYR A 121 6.29 -15.45 -10.24
CA TYR A 121 7.16 -16.33 -9.48
C TYR A 121 7.45 -15.67 -8.13
N PRO A 122 7.52 -16.42 -7.01
CA PRO A 122 7.50 -17.87 -6.90
C PRO A 122 6.11 -18.48 -7.15
N ARG A 123 6.08 -19.69 -7.73
CA ARG A 123 4.82 -20.43 -7.93
C ARG A 123 4.89 -21.86 -7.48
N VAL A 124 3.80 -22.36 -6.89
CA VAL A 124 3.63 -23.78 -6.55
C VAL A 124 3.02 -24.52 -7.74
N LEU A 125 3.58 -25.67 -8.07
CA LEU A 125 3.15 -26.51 -9.20
C LEU A 125 2.38 -27.74 -8.74
N ASP A 126 2.80 -28.33 -7.63
CA ASP A 126 2.29 -29.59 -7.11
C ASP A 126 2.76 -29.79 -5.66
N GLY A 127 2.12 -30.69 -4.94
CA GLY A 127 2.50 -31.04 -3.57
C GLY A 127 1.70 -32.21 -3.03
N HIS A 128 2.11 -32.71 -1.87
CA HIS A 128 1.36 -33.75 -1.16
C HIS A 128 1.60 -33.67 0.34
N GLY A 129 0.55 -33.94 1.10
CA GLY A 129 0.57 -34.01 2.55
C GLY A 129 0.58 -32.64 3.19
N GLY A 130 -0.37 -32.39 4.09
CA GLY A 130 -0.38 -31.20 4.93
C GLY A 130 0.93 -31.01 5.69
N GLY A 131 1.34 -29.75 5.86
CA GLY A 131 2.46 -29.36 6.70
C GLY A 131 2.23 -29.79 8.16
N PRO A 132 3.30 -30.04 8.93
CA PRO A 132 3.15 -30.28 10.35
C PRO A 132 2.77 -28.97 11.07
N PRO A 133 1.85 -29.01 12.04
CA PRO A 133 1.54 -27.82 12.84
C PRO A 133 2.79 -27.30 13.56
N GLU A 134 2.87 -25.99 13.74
CA GLU A 134 3.92 -25.34 14.54
C GLU A 134 3.97 -25.94 15.96
N ASP A 135 5.18 -26.00 16.53
CA ASP A 135 5.46 -26.50 17.88
C ASP A 135 4.92 -27.91 18.21
N CYS A 136 4.55 -28.73 17.20
CA CYS A 136 3.93 -30.03 17.47
C CYS A 136 4.90 -31.08 18.06
N GLY A 137 6.20 -30.79 18.16
CA GLY A 137 7.20 -31.64 18.79
C GLY A 137 8.00 -32.51 17.82
N GLY A 138 8.23 -31.99 16.61
CA GLY A 138 9.03 -32.62 15.57
C GLY A 138 8.37 -33.82 14.87
N VAL A 139 9.10 -34.41 13.92
CA VAL A 139 8.60 -35.45 13.00
C VAL A 139 7.95 -36.63 13.72
N TYR A 140 8.49 -37.05 14.86
CA TYR A 140 7.94 -38.17 15.62
C TYR A 140 6.54 -37.85 16.17
N ALA A 141 6.34 -36.65 16.72
CA ALA A 141 5.06 -36.25 17.27
C ALA A 141 4.02 -36.05 16.16
N PHE A 142 4.41 -35.43 15.05
CA PHE A 142 3.56 -35.28 13.88
C PHE A 142 3.05 -36.62 13.30
N GLU A 143 3.93 -37.61 13.14
CA GLU A 143 3.52 -38.96 12.69
C GLU A 143 2.59 -39.66 13.70
N GLN A 144 2.76 -39.36 14.99
CA GLN A 144 1.83 -39.83 16.02
C GLN A 144 0.46 -39.17 15.92
N LEU A 145 0.39 -37.86 15.61
CA LEU A 145 -0.88 -37.16 15.36
C LEU A 145 -1.59 -37.72 14.13
N ARG A 146 -0.89 -37.93 13.00
CA ARG A 146 -1.45 -38.57 11.80
C ARG A 146 -2.01 -39.96 12.09
N ARG A 147 -1.29 -40.75 12.90
CA ARG A 147 -1.80 -42.05 13.35
C ARG A 147 -3.07 -41.93 14.19
N LEU A 148 -3.14 -40.95 15.09
CA LEU A 148 -4.32 -40.73 15.93
C LEU A 148 -5.53 -40.25 15.12
N ARG A 149 -5.32 -39.44 14.08
CA ARG A 149 -6.34 -39.07 13.09
C ARG A 149 -6.97 -40.31 12.42
N ASP A 150 -6.12 -41.24 11.98
CA ASP A 150 -6.54 -42.45 11.28
C ASP A 150 -7.06 -43.55 12.23
N HIS A 151 -6.68 -43.48 13.51
CA HIS A 151 -7.05 -44.41 14.59
C HIS A 151 -7.56 -43.66 15.84
N PRO A 152 -8.70 -42.97 15.76
CA PRO A 152 -9.22 -42.16 16.87
C PRO A 152 -9.54 -42.98 18.12
N GLU A 153 -9.71 -44.30 18.00
CA GLU A 153 -9.85 -45.21 19.14
C GLU A 153 -8.60 -45.31 20.03
N GLU A 154 -7.43 -44.85 19.57
CA GLU A 154 -6.19 -44.83 20.33
C GLU A 154 -6.00 -43.55 21.18
N LEU A 155 -6.87 -42.54 21.01
CA LEU A 155 -6.84 -41.29 21.76
C LEU A 155 -6.92 -41.53 23.27
N GLY A 156 -5.96 -40.95 23.99
CA GLY A 156 -5.89 -40.89 25.45
C GLY A 156 -6.18 -42.21 26.17
N ARG A 157 -5.59 -43.34 25.75
CA ARG A 157 -5.77 -44.71 26.32
C ARG A 157 -5.88 -44.75 27.87
N GLY A 158 -7.05 -44.43 28.40
CA GLY A 158 -7.41 -44.41 29.83
C GLY A 158 -7.31 -43.06 30.56
N ASP A 159 -6.90 -41.96 29.91
CA ASP A 159 -6.75 -40.63 30.51
C ASP A 159 -7.48 -39.56 29.68
N HIS A 160 -8.51 -38.95 30.26
CA HIS A 160 -9.40 -38.03 29.55
C HIS A 160 -8.73 -36.68 29.24
N SER A 161 -7.86 -36.17 30.13
CA SER A 161 -7.18 -34.89 29.88
C SER A 161 -6.17 -34.98 28.75
N VAL A 162 -5.54 -36.15 28.58
CA VAL A 162 -4.63 -36.42 27.45
C VAL A 162 -5.42 -36.58 26.14
N ALA A 163 -6.64 -37.12 26.20
CA ALA A 163 -7.49 -37.29 25.01
C ALA A 163 -7.93 -35.94 24.43
N GLU A 164 -8.29 -34.97 25.27
CA GLU A 164 -8.72 -33.63 24.83
C GLU A 164 -7.57 -32.87 24.15
N GLU A 165 -6.38 -32.89 24.76
CA GLU A 165 -5.16 -32.28 24.18
C GLU A 165 -4.78 -32.95 22.85
N GLN A 166 -4.77 -34.28 22.80
CA GLN A 166 -4.45 -35.00 21.55
C GLN A 166 -5.48 -34.75 20.44
N LEU A 167 -6.76 -34.60 20.79
CA LEU A 167 -7.81 -34.31 19.80
C LEU A 167 -7.61 -32.92 19.20
N MET A 168 -7.30 -31.92 20.02
CA MET A 168 -7.00 -30.56 19.56
C MET A 168 -5.87 -30.55 18.51
N TRP A 169 -4.77 -31.23 18.81
CA TRP A 169 -3.63 -31.34 17.87
C TRP A 169 -3.92 -32.19 16.63
N VAL A 170 -4.87 -33.13 16.70
CA VAL A 170 -5.31 -33.89 15.52
C VAL A 170 -6.20 -33.04 14.63
N GLU A 171 -7.04 -32.18 15.23
CA GLU A 171 -7.92 -31.26 14.51
C GLU A 171 -7.16 -30.12 13.83
N SER A 172 -5.95 -29.77 14.30
CA SER A 172 -5.08 -28.79 13.65
C SER A 172 -4.25 -29.36 12.47
N LEU A 173 -4.33 -30.67 12.19
CA LEU A 173 -3.62 -31.25 11.05
C LEU A 173 -4.25 -30.77 9.74
N GLU A 174 -3.41 -30.20 8.88
CA GLU A 174 -3.79 -29.90 7.51
C GLU A 174 -4.23 -31.16 6.72
N PRO A 175 -5.18 -31.02 5.76
CA PRO A 175 -5.55 -32.09 4.85
C PRO A 175 -4.37 -32.62 4.02
N ASP A 176 -4.39 -33.91 3.66
CA ASP A 176 -3.34 -34.50 2.81
C ASP A 176 -3.45 -34.04 1.34
N GLU A 177 -4.65 -33.66 0.89
CA GLU A 177 -4.93 -33.04 -0.41
C GLU A 177 -4.85 -31.52 -0.26
N LEU A 178 -3.91 -30.90 -0.95
CA LEU A 178 -3.59 -29.49 -0.80
C LEU A 178 -4.46 -28.62 -1.71
N ASP A 179 -4.86 -27.47 -1.20
CA ASP A 179 -5.38 -26.38 -2.01
C ASP A 179 -4.20 -25.58 -2.60
N LEU A 180 -3.78 -25.97 -3.80
CA LEU A 180 -2.65 -25.31 -4.47
C LEU A 180 -2.96 -23.86 -4.86
N GLU A 181 -4.25 -23.51 -5.00
CA GLU A 181 -4.67 -22.15 -5.32
C GLU A 181 -4.48 -21.26 -4.10
N LEU A 182 -4.97 -21.70 -2.94
CA LEU A 182 -4.73 -21.01 -1.65
C LEU A 182 -3.23 -20.83 -1.35
N ILE A 183 -2.42 -21.86 -1.54
CA ILE A 183 -0.95 -21.76 -1.35
C ILE A 183 -0.35 -20.78 -2.37
N GLN A 184 -0.85 -20.77 -3.61
CA GLN A 184 -0.38 -19.85 -4.63
C GLN A 184 -0.78 -18.40 -4.32
N ASP A 185 -1.94 -18.18 -3.71
CA ASP A 185 -2.41 -16.87 -3.25
C ASP A 185 -1.58 -16.37 -2.07
N GLY A 186 -1.24 -17.23 -1.10
CA GLY A 186 -0.30 -16.86 -0.04
C GLY A 186 1.10 -16.51 -0.58
N LEU A 187 1.57 -17.19 -1.63
CA LEU A 187 2.84 -16.83 -2.30
C LEU A 187 2.73 -15.50 -3.05
N ARG A 188 1.54 -15.15 -3.54
CA ARG A 188 1.26 -13.91 -4.24
C ARG A 188 1.22 -12.73 -3.27
N GLU A 189 0.49 -12.87 -2.18
CA GLU A 189 0.44 -11.90 -1.08
C GLU A 189 1.85 -11.63 -0.51
N MET A 190 2.58 -12.68 -0.15
CA MET A 190 3.92 -12.57 0.43
C MET A 190 4.96 -11.91 -0.50
N PHE A 191 4.82 -12.09 -1.82
CA PHE A 191 5.81 -11.63 -2.80
C PHE A 191 5.26 -10.59 -3.79
N GLY A 192 4.12 -9.98 -3.48
CA GLY A 192 3.52 -8.87 -4.24
C GLY A 192 3.04 -9.21 -5.66
N GLY A 193 2.60 -10.44 -5.92
CA GLY A 193 2.00 -10.85 -7.19
C GLY A 193 0.49 -10.82 -7.16
N THR A 194 -0.17 -10.21 -8.15
CA THR A 194 -1.62 -10.29 -8.29
C THR A 194 -2.08 -11.66 -8.86
N ALA A 195 -3.23 -12.15 -8.40
CA ALA A 195 -3.80 -13.41 -8.89
C ALA A 195 -4.24 -13.28 -10.36
N PRO A 196 -3.99 -14.26 -11.24
CA PRO A 196 -4.46 -14.21 -12.62
C PRO A 196 -5.97 -14.42 -12.63
N GLY A 197 -6.72 -13.34 -12.51
CA GLY A 197 -8.18 -13.34 -12.45
C GLY A 197 -8.74 -12.25 -11.54
N GLU A 198 -7.96 -11.77 -10.58
CA GLU A 198 -8.13 -10.42 -10.05
C GLU A 198 -7.52 -9.50 -11.09
N GLU A 199 -8.36 -8.79 -11.84
CA GLU A 199 -7.88 -7.59 -12.52
C GLU A 199 -7.16 -6.78 -11.44
N ASP A 200 -5.90 -6.37 -11.67
CA ASP A 200 -5.21 -5.45 -10.75
C ASP A 200 -6.26 -4.40 -10.37
N GLU A 201 -6.72 -4.39 -9.12
CA GLU A 201 -7.64 -3.35 -8.68
C GLU A 201 -6.83 -2.07 -8.86
N GLU A 202 -7.11 -1.35 -9.96
CA GLU A 202 -6.30 -0.20 -10.33
C GLU A 202 -6.30 0.70 -9.09
N PRO A 203 -5.11 1.01 -8.53
CA PRO A 203 -5.05 1.64 -7.23
C PRO A 203 -5.85 2.93 -7.28
N SER A 204 -6.75 3.08 -6.31
CA SER A 204 -7.67 4.21 -6.25
C SER A 204 -6.92 5.53 -6.47
N PRO A 205 -7.33 6.34 -7.46
CA PRO A 205 -6.69 7.61 -7.76
C PRO A 205 -6.60 8.48 -6.51
N ALA A 206 -5.41 9.03 -6.28
CA ALA A 206 -5.20 10.08 -5.29
C ALA A 206 -6.04 11.31 -5.63
N ARG A 207 -6.43 12.08 -4.61
CA ARG A 207 -7.09 13.37 -4.84
C ARG A 207 -6.24 14.26 -5.76
N PRO A 208 -6.86 14.94 -6.75
CA PRO A 208 -6.20 15.97 -7.52
C PRO A 208 -5.67 17.11 -6.65
N VAL A 209 -4.42 17.50 -6.89
CA VAL A 209 -3.76 18.58 -6.13
C VAL A 209 -3.25 19.69 -7.03
N ALA A 210 -3.16 20.90 -6.51
CA ALA A 210 -2.50 22.00 -7.18
C ALA A 210 -1.04 22.07 -6.71
N LEU A 211 -0.10 22.22 -7.64
CA LEU A 211 1.30 22.45 -7.32
C LEU A 211 1.76 23.83 -7.83
N PRO A 212 2.63 24.54 -7.08
CA PRO A 212 3.32 25.70 -7.60
C PRO A 212 4.17 25.36 -8.84
N PRO A 213 4.56 26.37 -9.64
CA PRO A 213 5.49 26.16 -10.73
C PRO A 213 6.78 25.51 -10.26
N GLU A 214 7.40 24.75 -11.16
CA GLU A 214 8.64 24.00 -10.90
C GLU A 214 9.76 24.89 -10.35
N GLU A 215 9.84 26.15 -10.79
CA GLU A 215 10.84 27.10 -10.29
C GLU A 215 10.64 27.45 -8.80
N GLU A 216 9.40 27.53 -8.35
CA GLU A 216 9.08 27.81 -6.95
C GLU A 216 9.34 26.60 -6.06
N LEU A 217 8.96 25.41 -6.53
CA LEU A 217 9.27 24.14 -5.87
C LEU A 217 10.78 23.94 -5.74
N ALA A 218 11.54 24.16 -6.82
CA ALA A 218 12.99 24.06 -6.82
C ALA A 218 13.63 25.10 -5.88
N ALA A 219 13.09 26.33 -5.86
CA ALA A 219 13.55 27.35 -4.92
C ALA A 219 13.32 26.92 -3.46
N ALA A 220 12.19 26.30 -3.15
CA ALA A 220 11.91 25.73 -1.83
C ALA A 220 12.86 24.56 -1.50
N ALA A 221 13.06 23.63 -2.43
CA ALA A 221 13.97 22.50 -2.29
C ALA A 221 15.41 22.95 -1.96
N LEU A 222 15.91 24.00 -2.62
CA LEU A 222 17.23 24.57 -2.34
C LEU A 222 17.39 25.17 -0.93
N GLN A 223 16.29 25.42 -0.21
CA GLN A 223 16.32 25.90 1.18
C GLN A 223 16.28 24.77 2.20
N THR A 224 16.02 23.53 1.79
CA THR A 224 15.98 22.37 2.69
C THR A 224 17.37 22.05 3.22
N SER A 225 17.45 21.62 4.47
CA SER A 225 18.74 21.38 5.13
C SER A 225 19.56 20.28 4.42
N PRO A 226 19.00 19.10 4.09
CA PRO A 226 19.75 18.04 3.42
C PRO A 226 20.36 18.49 2.08
N LEU A 227 19.55 19.11 1.21
CA LEU A 227 20.04 19.52 -0.10
C LEU A 227 21.02 20.69 -0.01
N ARG A 228 20.79 21.66 0.88
CA ARG A 228 21.69 22.79 1.06
C ARG A 228 23.08 22.35 1.53
N GLU A 229 23.15 21.40 2.45
CA GLU A 229 24.40 20.84 2.96
C GLU A 229 25.16 20.07 1.89
N LEU A 230 24.46 19.23 1.12
CA LEU A 230 25.04 18.50 -0.01
C LEU A 230 25.60 19.44 -1.07
N LEU A 231 24.86 20.49 -1.43
CA LEU A 231 25.31 21.49 -2.39
C LEU A 231 26.49 22.32 -1.86
N ALA A 232 26.52 22.60 -0.56
CA ALA A 232 27.66 23.27 0.08
C ALA A 232 28.91 22.39 0.02
N LEU A 233 28.80 21.11 0.37
CA LEU A 233 29.89 20.13 0.27
C LEU A 233 30.37 19.97 -1.18
N ALA A 234 29.46 19.78 -2.13
CA ALA A 234 29.79 19.60 -3.53
C ALA A 234 30.52 20.82 -4.12
N ARG A 235 30.14 22.04 -3.74
CA ARG A 235 30.82 23.28 -4.16
C ARG A 235 32.17 23.49 -3.49
N TRP A 236 32.34 22.96 -2.28
CA TRP A 236 33.61 23.02 -1.55
C TRP A 236 34.65 22.06 -2.15
N VAL A 237 34.20 20.94 -2.71
CA VAL A 237 35.06 19.94 -3.35
C VAL A 237 35.85 20.54 -4.52
N SER A 238 37.12 20.18 -4.57
CA SER A 238 38.06 20.55 -5.63
C SER A 238 39.08 19.42 -5.86
N PRO A 239 39.81 19.44 -7.00
CA PRO A 239 40.85 18.46 -7.27
C PRO A 239 42.02 18.48 -6.29
N ASP A 240 42.14 19.53 -5.46
CA ASP A 240 43.18 19.69 -4.44
C ASP A 240 42.83 18.96 -3.13
N ASN A 241 41.55 18.65 -2.90
CA ASN A 241 41.11 17.83 -1.76
C ASN A 241 41.63 16.40 -1.95
N LYS A 242 42.35 15.88 -0.95
CA LYS A 242 43.03 14.60 -1.08
C LYS A 242 42.10 13.49 -0.63
N LEU A 243 41.84 12.54 -1.53
CA LEU A 243 41.11 11.33 -1.18
C LEU A 243 42.04 10.28 -0.57
N THR A 244 41.42 9.37 0.17
CA THR A 244 42.00 8.11 0.62
C THR A 244 41.97 7.08 -0.51
N GLY A 245 42.54 5.89 -0.28
CA GLY A 245 42.49 4.79 -1.26
C GLY A 245 41.09 4.24 -1.52
N THR A 246 40.13 4.53 -0.64
CA THR A 246 38.72 4.12 -0.75
C THR A 246 37.82 5.23 -1.32
N GLY A 247 38.39 6.32 -1.84
CA GLY A 247 37.61 7.38 -2.50
C GLY A 247 36.99 8.43 -1.57
N VAL A 248 37.15 8.32 -0.25
CA VAL A 248 36.62 9.31 0.72
C VAL A 248 37.67 10.38 1.09
N PRO A 249 37.25 11.60 1.51
CA PRO A 249 38.17 12.66 1.95
C PRO A 249 39.07 12.24 3.11
N ARG A 250 40.29 12.76 3.13
CA ARG A 250 41.21 12.51 4.25
C ARG A 250 40.75 13.25 5.51
N PRO A 251 41.13 12.80 6.72
CA PRO A 251 40.71 13.42 7.97
C PRO A 251 40.97 14.92 8.06
N ASP A 252 42.07 15.42 7.48
CA ASP A 252 42.36 16.86 7.47
C ASP A 252 41.38 17.64 6.59
N ASP A 253 40.98 17.07 5.44
CA ASP A 253 39.97 17.65 4.55
C ASP A 253 38.57 17.56 5.17
N VAL A 254 38.23 16.46 5.86
CA VAL A 254 36.97 16.34 6.62
C VAL A 254 36.88 17.41 7.71
N ARG A 255 37.95 17.63 8.48
CA ARG A 255 37.97 18.70 9.50
C ARG A 255 37.85 20.10 8.88
N ALA A 256 38.46 20.33 7.72
CA ALA A 256 38.34 21.58 7.00
C ALA A 256 36.90 21.81 6.52
N ALA A 257 36.29 20.81 5.88
CA ALA A 257 34.89 20.87 5.44
C ALA A 257 33.95 21.17 6.60
N VAL A 258 34.01 20.40 7.70
CA VAL A 258 33.15 20.62 8.88
C VAL A 258 33.40 21.98 9.56
N GLY A 259 34.62 22.50 9.51
CA GLY A 259 34.95 23.80 10.13
C GLY A 259 34.64 25.02 9.24
N GLU A 260 34.60 24.84 7.92
CA GLU A 260 34.37 25.91 6.94
C GLU A 260 32.93 25.96 6.44
N LEU A 261 32.23 24.83 6.47
CA LEU A 261 30.84 24.68 6.04
C LEU A 261 29.92 24.69 7.26
N ASP A 262 28.76 25.33 7.10
CA ASP A 262 27.69 25.36 8.10
C ASP A 262 26.83 24.08 7.98
N LEU A 263 27.42 22.93 8.31
CA LEU A 263 26.78 21.61 8.25
C LEU A 263 26.01 21.33 9.56
N TRP A 264 24.87 20.64 9.45
CA TRP A 264 23.99 20.26 10.56
C TRP A 264 23.54 21.44 11.45
N PRO A 265 22.84 22.44 10.89
CA PRO A 265 22.44 23.67 11.57
C PRO A 265 21.42 23.45 12.70
N HIS A 266 20.74 22.29 12.71
CA HIS A 266 19.67 21.94 13.66
C HIS A 266 20.16 21.07 14.81
N ALA A 267 21.44 20.70 14.83
CA ALA A 267 22.01 19.89 15.90
C ALA A 267 21.89 20.59 17.26
N SER A 268 21.59 19.81 18.30
CA SER A 268 21.55 20.29 19.68
C SER A 268 22.94 20.76 20.14
N GLU A 269 23.00 21.58 21.20
CA GLU A 269 24.30 22.02 21.75
C GLU A 269 25.14 20.82 22.21
N ALA A 270 24.49 19.78 22.76
CA ALA A 270 25.14 18.54 23.17
C ALA A 270 25.70 17.75 21.98
N GLU A 271 24.90 17.58 20.91
CA GLU A 271 25.33 16.90 19.68
C GLU A 271 26.48 17.65 19.01
N ALA A 272 26.41 18.98 18.97
CA ALA A 272 27.47 19.82 18.42
C ALA A 272 28.77 19.69 19.23
N GLU A 273 28.71 19.64 20.57
CA GLU A 273 29.88 19.44 21.43
C GLU A 273 30.49 18.04 21.26
N GLU A 274 29.66 17.00 21.25
CA GLU A 274 30.11 15.63 21.01
C GLU A 274 30.76 15.49 19.63
N ARG A 275 30.12 16.05 18.59
CA ARG A 275 30.65 16.08 17.23
C ARG A 275 31.98 16.82 17.17
N ALA A 276 32.10 17.97 17.82
CA ALA A 276 33.36 18.72 17.88
C ALA A 276 34.49 17.89 18.52
N GLU A 277 34.18 17.09 19.55
CA GLU A 277 35.15 16.17 20.14
C GLU A 277 35.53 15.02 19.19
N ARG A 278 34.56 14.42 18.48
CA ARG A 278 34.79 13.40 17.44
C ARG A 278 35.67 13.94 16.31
N VAL A 279 35.37 15.13 15.80
CA VAL A 279 36.14 15.85 14.76
C VAL A 279 37.58 16.11 15.23
N ARG A 280 37.77 16.55 16.48
CA ARG A 280 39.11 16.78 17.06
C ARG A 280 39.94 15.49 17.16
N LYS A 281 39.31 14.35 17.49
CA LYS A 281 39.98 13.05 17.63
C LYS A 281 40.04 12.24 16.33
N LEU A 282 39.45 12.75 15.24
CA LEU A 282 39.24 12.05 13.98
C LEU A 282 40.55 11.47 13.41
N ARG A 283 40.59 10.16 13.15
CA ARG A 283 41.73 9.48 12.50
C ARG A 283 41.39 8.91 11.11
N SER A 284 40.12 8.81 10.81
CA SER A 284 39.53 8.30 9.57
C SER A 284 38.15 8.95 9.42
N ALA A 285 37.65 9.12 8.19
CA ALA A 285 36.30 9.63 7.94
C ALA A 285 35.22 8.76 8.61
N ARG A 286 35.45 7.44 8.78
CA ARG A 286 34.58 6.53 9.55
C ARG A 286 34.34 6.90 11.01
N GLY A 287 35.14 7.82 11.57
CA GLY A 287 34.90 8.34 12.92
C GLY A 287 33.84 9.44 12.98
N LEU A 288 33.23 9.77 11.84
CA LEU A 288 32.16 10.74 11.69
C LEU A 288 31.16 10.21 10.64
N PRO A 289 30.27 9.27 11.02
CA PRO A 289 29.32 8.63 10.11
C PRO A 289 28.45 9.63 9.33
N GLU A 290 27.98 10.68 10.00
CA GLU A 290 27.08 11.68 9.42
C GLU A 290 27.73 12.45 8.25
N PHE A 291 29.07 12.58 8.27
CA PHE A 291 29.81 13.15 7.15
C PHE A 291 29.99 12.15 6.01
N LEU A 292 30.15 10.85 6.32
CA LEU A 292 30.21 9.82 5.30
C LEU A 292 28.88 9.71 4.55
N ASP A 293 27.77 9.73 5.27
CA ASP A 293 26.44 9.70 4.66
C ASP A 293 26.25 10.91 3.73
N LEU A 294 26.62 12.11 4.20
CA LEU A 294 26.61 13.32 3.36
C LEU A 294 27.54 13.21 2.13
N TRP A 295 28.72 12.59 2.28
CA TRP A 295 29.66 12.40 1.18
C TRP A 295 29.17 11.37 0.16
N ASP A 296 28.68 10.23 0.64
CA ASP A 296 28.21 9.13 -0.19
C ASP A 296 26.96 9.58 -0.96
N SER A 297 26.00 10.25 -0.32
CA SER A 297 24.87 10.89 -1.00
C SER A 297 25.31 11.91 -2.06
N ALA A 298 26.34 12.72 -1.80
CA ALA A 298 26.85 13.67 -2.80
C ALA A 298 27.46 12.95 -4.01
N VAL A 299 28.06 11.77 -3.83
CA VAL A 299 28.61 10.95 -4.91
C VAL A 299 27.49 10.23 -5.68
N ASP A 300 26.54 9.64 -4.96
CA ASP A 300 25.43 8.85 -5.54
C ASP A 300 24.50 9.73 -6.37
N LEU A 301 24.18 10.93 -5.88
CA LEU A 301 23.42 11.95 -6.64
C LEU A 301 24.21 12.56 -7.81
N GLY A 302 25.50 12.20 -7.97
CA GLY A 302 26.38 12.72 -9.02
C GLY A 302 26.80 14.18 -8.83
N LEU A 303 26.57 14.78 -7.65
CA LEU A 303 27.02 16.13 -7.30
C LEU A 303 28.55 16.20 -7.17
N VAL A 304 29.17 15.09 -6.75
CA VAL A 304 30.61 14.91 -6.63
C VAL A 304 31.06 13.71 -7.46
N GLU A 305 31.97 13.94 -8.39
CA GLU A 305 32.53 12.88 -9.21
C GLU A 305 33.95 12.50 -8.75
N VAL A 306 34.17 11.22 -8.44
CA VAL A 306 35.49 10.72 -8.04
C VAL A 306 36.20 10.06 -9.23
N ARG A 307 37.29 10.69 -9.72
CA ARG A 307 38.13 10.15 -10.81
C ARG A 307 39.60 10.16 -10.45
N SER A 308 40.26 9.02 -10.62
CA SER A 308 41.71 8.87 -10.38
C SER A 308 42.16 9.32 -8.98
N GLY A 309 41.34 9.07 -7.94
CA GLY A 309 41.63 9.46 -6.57
C GLY A 309 41.53 10.97 -6.29
N ARG A 310 40.80 11.70 -7.14
CA ARG A 310 40.44 13.11 -6.95
C ARG A 310 38.94 13.28 -7.10
N ALA A 311 38.38 14.23 -6.38
CA ALA A 311 36.98 14.58 -6.47
C ALA A 311 36.80 15.87 -7.30
N TYR A 312 35.70 15.94 -8.02
CA TYR A 312 35.33 17.06 -8.88
C TYR A 312 33.88 17.42 -8.61
N THR A 313 33.58 18.70 -8.44
CA THR A 313 32.19 19.19 -8.45
C THR A 313 31.56 18.92 -9.81
N CYS A 314 30.28 18.54 -9.81
CA CYS A 314 29.54 18.37 -11.05
C CYS A 314 29.50 19.67 -11.89
N ALA A 315 29.46 19.53 -13.21
CA ALA A 315 29.55 20.66 -14.12
C ALA A 315 28.34 21.62 -13.99
N GLU A 316 27.18 21.08 -13.63
CA GLU A 316 25.92 21.82 -13.48
C GLU A 316 25.99 22.88 -12.36
N LEU A 317 26.79 22.62 -11.31
CA LEU A 317 27.01 23.57 -10.22
C LEU A 317 28.03 24.67 -10.53
N LEU A 318 28.83 24.52 -11.58
CA LEU A 318 29.89 25.48 -11.97
C LEU A 318 29.40 26.52 -12.99
N GLY A 319 28.20 26.35 -13.54
CA GLY A 319 27.61 27.17 -14.60
C GLY A 319 26.59 28.20 -14.13
N SER A 320 25.46 28.31 -14.83
CA SER A 320 24.36 29.24 -14.52
C SER A 320 23.49 28.80 -13.32
N GLY A 321 23.87 27.71 -12.64
CA GLY A 321 23.06 27.01 -11.66
C GLY A 321 22.33 25.81 -12.28
N PRO A 322 21.87 24.86 -11.45
CA PRO A 322 21.07 23.73 -11.91
C PRO A 322 19.71 24.19 -12.43
N ASP A 323 19.18 23.43 -13.38
CA ASP A 323 17.81 23.54 -13.84
C ASP A 323 16.81 23.14 -12.72
N PRO A 324 15.61 23.75 -12.63
CA PRO A 324 14.62 23.42 -11.61
C PRO A 324 14.30 21.93 -11.50
N GLY A 325 14.17 21.23 -12.64
CA GLY A 325 13.83 19.82 -12.68
C GLY A 325 14.92 18.98 -12.04
N ARG A 326 16.19 19.28 -12.36
CA ARG A 326 17.33 18.62 -11.69
C ARG A 326 17.40 18.87 -10.20
N VAL A 327 17.06 20.08 -9.74
CA VAL A 327 16.99 20.36 -8.30
C VAL A 327 15.93 19.49 -7.63
N LEU A 328 14.76 19.36 -8.24
CA LEU A 328 13.67 18.55 -7.71
C LEU A 328 14.00 17.06 -7.73
N GLU A 329 14.68 16.56 -8.76
CA GLU A 329 15.15 15.17 -8.81
C GLU A 329 16.12 14.87 -7.67
N TRP A 330 17.12 15.73 -7.43
CA TRP A 330 18.02 15.56 -6.27
C TRP A 330 17.28 15.61 -4.94
N TRP A 331 16.31 16.52 -4.80
CA TRP A 331 15.53 16.59 -3.58
C TRP A 331 14.65 15.34 -3.38
N THR A 332 14.01 14.83 -4.43
CA THR A 332 13.19 13.62 -4.37
C THR A 332 14.04 12.39 -4.00
N GLU A 333 15.22 12.24 -4.59
CA GLU A 333 16.15 11.13 -4.24
C GLU A 333 16.63 11.20 -2.78
N LEU A 334 16.63 12.39 -2.17
CA LEU A 334 16.95 12.56 -0.74
C LEU A 334 15.73 12.37 0.17
N PHE A 335 14.55 12.74 -0.30
CA PHE A 335 13.31 12.64 0.45
C PHE A 335 12.77 11.22 0.50
N GLU A 336 12.88 10.47 -0.59
CA GLU A 336 12.32 9.13 -0.73
C GLU A 336 12.79 8.15 0.36
N PRO A 337 14.09 8.06 0.72
CA PRO A 337 14.54 7.23 1.84
C PRO A 337 13.89 7.55 3.19
N THR A 338 13.43 8.79 3.41
CA THR A 338 12.73 9.20 4.65
C THR A 338 11.31 8.62 4.75
N VAL A 339 10.79 8.11 3.64
CA VAL A 339 9.46 7.49 3.54
C VAL A 339 9.56 5.99 3.26
N GLU A 340 10.59 5.55 2.52
CA GLU A 340 10.78 4.16 2.06
C GLU A 340 11.83 3.37 2.85
N GLY A 341 12.53 3.98 3.82
CA GLY A 341 13.33 3.23 4.81
C GLY A 341 14.79 2.95 4.49
N SER A 342 15.47 3.78 3.68
CA SER A 342 16.94 3.68 3.53
C SER A 342 17.70 4.61 4.47
N PHE A 343 17.73 4.28 5.76
CA PHE A 343 18.80 4.74 6.67
C PHE A 343 19.55 3.53 7.22
N GLY A 344 20.78 3.35 6.72
CA GLY A 344 21.78 2.53 7.38
C GLY A 344 22.41 3.27 8.56
N VAL A 345 22.65 2.51 9.63
CA VAL A 345 23.50 2.82 10.80
C VAL A 345 22.80 3.53 11.98
N GLY A 346 22.21 2.73 12.88
CA GLY A 346 22.40 2.97 14.32
C GLY A 346 21.18 3.05 15.23
N GLY A 347 19.95 2.79 14.77
CA GLY A 347 18.79 2.60 15.62
C GLY A 347 18.40 1.14 15.63
N SER A 348 18.51 0.47 16.77
CA SER A 348 17.99 -0.89 16.94
C SER A 348 16.50 -0.87 16.58
N SER A 349 16.08 -1.65 15.60
CA SER A 349 14.70 -2.11 15.54
C SER A 349 14.46 -2.91 16.82
N SER A 350 13.83 -2.31 17.81
CA SER A 350 13.19 -3.10 18.86
C SER A 350 11.96 -3.73 18.24
N GLY A 351 12.17 -4.82 17.49
CA GLY A 351 11.12 -5.76 17.14
C GLY A 351 10.62 -6.41 18.42
N GLY A 352 9.74 -5.71 19.13
CA GLY A 352 8.78 -6.26 20.06
C GLY A 352 7.42 -6.27 19.37
N ALA A 353 6.62 -7.28 19.65
CA ALA A 353 5.30 -7.52 19.06
C ALA A 353 4.21 -6.47 19.44
N ASP A 354 4.59 -5.22 19.71
CA ASP A 354 3.74 -4.18 20.33
C ASP A 354 3.45 -2.96 19.41
N HIS A 355 3.85 -2.99 18.13
CA HIS A 355 3.58 -1.89 17.18
C HIS A 355 2.47 -2.28 16.17
N LEU A 356 1.41 -1.46 16.07
CA LEU A 356 0.31 -1.64 15.11
C LEU A 356 0.74 -1.45 13.65
N PHE A 357 1.83 -0.71 13.42
CA PHE A 357 2.39 -0.42 12.11
C PHE A 357 3.90 -0.57 12.19
N SER A 358 4.55 -1.00 11.11
CA SER A 358 5.97 -0.72 10.96
C SER A 358 6.18 0.81 10.90
N ASP A 359 7.34 1.30 11.36
CA ASP A 359 7.66 2.74 11.28
C ASP A 359 7.49 3.27 9.83
N LEU A 360 7.76 2.44 8.82
CA LEU A 360 7.64 2.78 7.40
C LEU A 360 6.19 2.96 6.95
N GLU A 361 5.31 2.02 7.29
CA GLU A 361 3.88 2.13 6.98
C GLU A 361 3.27 3.35 7.67
N LEU A 362 3.74 3.64 8.89
CA LEU A 362 3.24 4.75 9.70
C LEU A 362 3.48 6.12 9.05
N ILE A 363 4.71 6.40 8.57
CA ILE A 363 5.00 7.68 7.90
C ILE A 363 4.34 7.77 6.54
N TYR A 364 4.34 6.68 5.77
CA TYR A 364 3.72 6.66 4.44
C TYR A 364 2.23 6.95 4.54
N LEU A 365 1.52 6.27 5.46
CA LEU A 365 0.09 6.45 5.68
C LEU A 365 -0.22 7.87 6.17
N ALA A 366 0.58 8.40 7.11
CA ALA A 366 0.39 9.77 7.58
C ALA A 366 0.59 10.81 6.46
N LEU A 367 1.62 10.68 5.65
CA LEU A 367 1.87 11.56 4.50
C LEU A 367 0.80 11.41 3.41
N ARG A 368 0.30 10.18 3.18
CA ARG A 368 -0.83 9.92 2.28
C ARG A 368 -2.09 10.62 2.77
N MET A 369 -2.43 10.51 4.05
CA MET A 369 -3.57 11.22 4.64
C MET A 369 -3.44 12.74 4.51
N LEU A 370 -2.26 13.29 4.76
CA LEU A 370 -1.98 14.72 4.59
C LEU A 370 -2.07 15.17 3.11
N TYR A 371 -1.71 14.29 2.18
CA TYR A 371 -1.85 14.52 0.74
C TYR A 371 -3.33 14.59 0.34
N GLU A 372 -4.16 13.68 0.85
CA GLU A 372 -5.60 13.66 0.60
C GLU A 372 -6.32 14.84 1.28
N ALA A 373 -5.77 15.37 2.37
CA ALA A 373 -6.33 16.51 3.10
C ALA A 373 -6.26 17.84 2.31
N PRO A 374 -7.21 18.78 2.55
CA PRO A 374 -7.21 20.12 1.92
C PRO A 374 -5.87 20.83 2.02
N ASP A 375 -5.61 21.73 1.08
CA ASP A 375 -4.38 22.54 1.12
C ASP A 375 -4.34 23.34 2.41
N GLU A 376 -3.15 23.43 3.02
CA GLU A 376 -2.91 24.09 4.31
C GLU A 376 -3.66 23.45 5.50
N PHE A 377 -4.22 22.25 5.37
CA PHE A 377 -4.82 21.52 6.49
C PHE A 377 -3.79 21.26 7.60
N GLU A 378 -4.15 21.66 8.82
CA GLU A 378 -3.35 21.43 10.02
C GLU A 378 -3.84 20.14 10.70
N ALA A 379 -3.08 19.07 10.54
CA ALA A 379 -3.41 17.78 11.13
C ALA A 379 -2.75 17.62 12.49
N ASP A 380 -3.53 17.26 13.49
CA ASP A 380 -3.03 16.86 14.80
C ASP A 380 -2.42 15.45 14.71
N LEU A 381 -1.17 15.28 15.12
CA LEU A 381 -0.49 13.98 15.01
C LEU A 381 -1.17 12.88 15.82
N ALA A 382 -1.74 13.20 16.99
CA ALA A 382 -2.47 12.21 17.79
C ALA A 382 -3.78 11.81 17.11
N GLU A 383 -4.45 12.75 16.44
CA GLU A 383 -5.65 12.46 15.65
C GLU A 383 -5.36 11.65 14.39
N LEU A 384 -4.22 11.91 13.73
CA LEU A 384 -3.76 11.08 12.62
C LEU A 384 -3.56 9.63 13.07
N VAL A 385 -2.86 9.40 14.20
CA VAL A 385 -2.66 8.05 14.75
C VAL A 385 -4.00 7.36 15.05
N ARG A 386 -4.95 8.06 15.69
CA ARG A 386 -6.29 7.52 15.94
C ARG A 386 -7.04 7.16 14.67
N THR A 387 -6.94 8.01 13.64
CA THR A 387 -7.62 7.77 12.36
C THR A 387 -7.01 6.58 11.61
N MET A 388 -5.68 6.46 11.62
CA MET A 388 -4.97 5.31 11.03
C MET A 388 -5.37 4.01 11.72
N ALA A 389 -5.40 4.01 13.06
CA ALA A 389 -5.80 2.86 13.86
C ALA A 389 -7.26 2.43 13.56
N ALA A 390 -8.19 3.38 13.47
CA ALA A 390 -9.58 3.11 13.11
C ALA A 390 -9.76 2.56 11.68
N ALA A 391 -8.89 2.95 10.75
CA ALA A 391 -8.92 2.42 9.39
C ALA A 391 -8.52 0.93 9.33
N VAL A 392 -7.56 0.51 10.16
CA VAL A 392 -7.11 -0.90 10.25
C VAL A 392 -8.18 -1.80 10.87
N GLU A 393 -8.91 -1.32 11.89
CA GLU A 393 -10.01 -2.07 12.52
C GLU A 393 -11.20 -2.33 11.57
N GLY A 394 -11.35 -1.53 10.52
CA GLY A 394 -12.43 -1.65 9.55
C GLY A 394 -12.18 -2.69 8.44
N ASP A 395 -10.91 -3.01 8.17
CA ASP A 395 -10.47 -3.82 7.01
C ASP A 395 -10.05 -5.24 7.41
N PHE A 396 -9.48 -5.42 8.61
CA PHE A 396 -9.18 -6.72 9.19
C PHE A 396 -10.27 -7.14 10.17
N GLY A 397 -11.35 -7.71 9.65
CA GLY A 397 -12.17 -8.61 10.44
C GLY A 397 -11.28 -9.77 10.93
N GLU A 398 -11.12 -9.90 12.25
CA GLU A 398 -10.42 -11.00 12.96
C GLU A 398 -8.88 -10.89 13.15
N LEU A 399 -8.35 -9.72 13.53
CA LEU A 399 -7.17 -9.69 14.41
C LEU A 399 -7.65 -9.70 15.88
N ASP A 400 -7.64 -10.88 16.49
CA ASP A 400 -7.94 -11.11 17.91
C ASP A 400 -6.81 -10.51 18.80
N VAL A 401 -6.78 -9.17 18.91
CA VAL A 401 -6.00 -8.48 19.95
C VAL A 401 -6.81 -8.34 21.25
N ALA A 402 -8.02 -8.91 21.30
CA ALA A 402 -8.87 -8.91 22.48
C ALA A 402 -9.61 -10.22 22.59
N GLY A 403 -9.12 -11.10 23.47
CA GLY A 403 -9.96 -12.12 24.08
C GLY A 403 -11.17 -11.48 24.78
N ALA A 404 -12.22 -11.18 24.01
CA ALA A 404 -13.53 -10.73 24.44
C ALA A 404 -14.56 -11.11 23.36
N PRO A 405 -15.62 -11.85 23.72
CA PRO A 405 -16.51 -12.46 22.75
C PRO A 405 -17.42 -11.43 22.07
N ALA A 406 -17.63 -11.62 20.77
CA ALA A 406 -18.70 -11.03 19.99
C ALA A 406 -20.07 -11.34 20.62
N ALA A 407 -20.57 -10.41 21.45
CA ALA A 407 -21.97 -10.34 21.89
C ALA A 407 -22.26 -8.97 22.55
N ALA A 408 -22.07 -7.86 21.84
CA ALA A 408 -22.46 -6.53 22.31
C ALA A 408 -23.81 -6.08 21.73
N GLU A 409 -24.86 -6.89 21.88
CA GLU A 409 -26.25 -6.41 21.70
C GLU A 409 -27.17 -6.62 22.92
N ASP A 410 -26.68 -7.22 24.00
CA ASP A 410 -27.50 -7.37 25.21
C ASP A 410 -26.60 -7.35 26.45
N PHE A 411 -26.25 -6.16 26.95
CA PHE A 411 -26.12 -5.83 28.38
C PHE A 411 -25.64 -4.37 28.54
N GLY A 412 -26.39 -3.58 29.30
CA GLY A 412 -26.14 -2.16 29.52
C GLY A 412 -24.99 -1.86 30.48
N ASP A 413 -23.75 -2.05 30.03
CA ASP A 413 -22.55 -1.57 30.73
C ASP A 413 -21.69 -0.68 29.83
N THR A 414 -21.94 0.62 29.88
CA THR A 414 -21.19 1.66 29.16
C THR A 414 -19.80 1.92 29.75
N GLY A 415 -19.45 1.29 30.89
CA GLY A 415 -18.16 1.47 31.56
C GLY A 415 -17.03 0.71 30.86
N ALA A 416 -17.25 -0.56 30.51
CA ALA A 416 -16.22 -1.42 29.91
C ALA A 416 -15.75 -0.92 28.53
N ALA A 417 -16.65 -0.42 27.69
CA ALA A 417 -16.27 0.15 26.39
C ALA A 417 -15.43 1.44 26.53
N ALA A 418 -15.71 2.25 27.55
CA ALA A 418 -14.93 3.46 27.83
C ALA A 418 -13.54 3.12 28.42
N ASP A 419 -13.47 2.07 29.25
CA ASP A 419 -12.20 1.58 29.80
C ASP A 419 -11.32 0.97 28.70
N HIS A 420 -11.89 0.20 27.77
CA HIS A 420 -11.17 -0.34 26.60
C HIS A 420 -10.69 0.77 25.63
N ALA A 421 -11.51 1.78 25.36
CA ALA A 421 -11.10 2.91 24.54
C ALA A 421 -9.96 3.72 25.18
N ALA A 422 -9.95 3.84 26.52
CA ALA A 422 -8.89 4.53 27.25
C ALA A 422 -7.57 3.74 27.28
N GLU A 423 -7.65 2.41 27.36
CA GLU A 423 -6.48 1.53 27.26
C GLU A 423 -5.88 1.56 25.84
N TYR A 424 -6.74 1.54 24.82
CA TYR A 424 -6.33 1.65 23.41
C TYR A 424 -5.67 3.00 23.07
N ASP A 425 -6.27 4.12 23.49
CA ASP A 425 -5.69 5.47 23.31
C ASP A 425 -4.36 5.61 24.07
N SER A 426 -4.20 4.91 25.20
CA SER A 426 -2.93 4.83 25.93
C SER A 426 -1.84 4.11 25.14
N VAL A 427 -2.15 2.97 24.50
CA VAL A 427 -1.19 2.21 23.68
C VAL A 427 -0.77 3.04 22.46
N LEU A 428 -1.72 3.64 21.74
CA LEU A 428 -1.42 4.50 20.60
C LEU A 428 -0.54 5.69 20.97
N GLY A 429 -0.85 6.35 22.09
CA GLY A 429 -0.10 7.49 22.59
C GLY A 429 1.31 7.15 23.08
N GLU A 430 1.53 5.94 23.61
CA GLU A 430 2.83 5.50 24.15
C GLU A 430 3.74 4.91 23.06
N PHE A 431 3.20 4.13 22.12
CA PHE A 431 4.00 3.32 21.20
C PHE A 431 3.98 3.79 19.74
N THR A 432 2.95 4.52 19.30
CA THR A 432 2.81 4.92 17.87
C THR A 432 3.04 6.41 17.65
N LEU A 433 2.56 7.26 18.56
CA LEU A 433 2.72 8.71 18.45
C LEU A 433 4.18 9.19 18.55
N PRO A 434 5.06 8.68 19.44
CA PRO A 434 6.44 9.14 19.51
C PRO A 434 7.29 8.80 18.26
N PRO A 435 7.21 7.60 17.65
CA PRO A 435 7.82 7.34 16.35
C PRO A 435 7.34 8.28 15.26
N LEU A 436 6.01 8.44 15.08
CA LEU A 436 5.45 9.36 14.09
C LEU A 436 5.95 10.80 14.30
N TYR A 437 5.99 11.28 15.55
CA TYR A 437 6.51 12.60 15.87
C TYR A 437 7.97 12.78 15.41
N ARG A 438 8.85 11.79 15.63
CA ARG A 438 10.24 11.84 15.17
C ARG A 438 10.31 11.90 13.64
N MET A 439 9.60 11.01 12.97
CA MET A 439 9.58 10.94 11.50
C MET A 439 9.03 12.24 10.88
N MET A 440 8.06 12.87 11.51
CA MET A 440 7.53 14.17 11.09
C MET A 440 8.54 15.31 11.27
N HIS A 441 9.43 15.24 12.27
CA HIS A 441 10.56 16.18 12.37
C HIS A 441 11.58 15.95 11.25
N GLU A 442 11.91 14.71 10.92
CA GLU A 442 12.80 14.39 9.78
C GLU A 442 12.20 14.86 8.44
N ALA A 443 10.90 14.61 8.22
CA ALA A 443 10.16 15.14 7.08
C ALA A 443 10.13 16.68 7.07
N ALA A 444 10.16 17.33 8.24
CA ALA A 444 10.25 18.78 8.34
C ALA A 444 11.64 19.31 7.96
N GLU A 445 12.71 18.61 8.31
CA GLU A 445 14.08 18.95 7.88
C GLU A 445 14.26 18.79 6.36
N ALA A 446 13.62 17.77 5.79
CA ALA A 446 13.51 17.60 4.34
C ALA A 446 12.59 18.65 3.67
N GLY A 447 11.89 19.47 4.46
CA GLY A 447 10.96 20.50 3.97
C GLY A 447 9.63 19.96 3.44
N ALA A 448 9.35 18.67 3.63
CA ALA A 448 8.12 18.04 3.20
C ALA A 448 6.92 18.46 4.07
N VAL A 449 7.13 18.62 5.37
CA VAL A 449 6.09 19.10 6.30
C VAL A 449 6.54 20.35 7.04
N ARG A 450 5.56 21.16 7.45
CA ARG A 450 5.75 22.25 8.40
C ARG A 450 5.08 21.86 9.70
N LEU A 451 5.85 21.89 10.78
CA LEU A 451 5.34 21.59 12.12
C LEU A 451 4.96 22.86 12.88
N VAL A 452 3.82 22.81 13.58
CA VAL A 452 3.45 23.74 14.65
C VAL A 452 3.55 22.95 15.94
N ASP A 453 4.70 23.04 16.59
CA ASP A 453 5.04 22.19 17.73
C ASP A 453 4.93 22.98 19.05
N ALA A 454 3.89 22.68 19.81
CA ALA A 454 3.63 23.21 21.14
C ALA A 454 4.10 22.25 22.27
N THR A 455 4.70 21.11 21.90
CA THR A 455 5.30 20.15 22.82
C THR A 455 6.36 20.81 23.68
N SER A 456 6.43 20.44 24.97
CA SER A 456 7.43 20.99 25.88
C SER A 456 8.85 20.60 25.41
N ALA A 457 9.83 21.50 25.61
CA ALA A 457 11.21 21.23 25.19
C ALA A 457 11.79 19.95 25.83
N GLU A 458 11.42 19.67 27.07
CA GLU A 458 11.82 18.46 27.82
C GLU A 458 11.29 17.19 27.16
N VAL A 459 10.02 17.17 26.75
CA VAL A 459 9.41 16.02 26.07
C VAL A 459 9.99 15.86 24.66
N ARG A 460 10.12 16.95 23.92
CA ARG A 460 10.70 16.93 22.58
C ARG A 460 12.12 16.37 22.57
N GLU A 461 12.99 16.86 23.46
CA GLU A 461 14.37 16.39 23.59
C GLU A 461 14.40 14.88 23.94
N ALA A 462 13.56 14.44 24.89
CA ALA A 462 13.48 13.03 25.26
C ALA A 462 13.03 12.09 24.12
N VAL A 463 12.05 12.51 23.30
CA VAL A 463 11.51 11.70 22.19
C VAL A 463 12.48 11.66 20.99
N LEU A 464 13.13 12.79 20.68
CA LEU A 464 14.06 12.89 19.56
C LEU A 464 15.41 12.23 19.84
N GLU A 465 15.94 12.29 21.07
CA GLU A 465 17.24 11.67 21.46
C GLU A 465 17.17 10.13 21.69
N GLN A 466 16.14 9.45 21.17
CA GLN A 466 15.93 8.00 21.29
C GLN A 466 15.91 7.46 22.73
N ASN A 467 15.41 8.23 23.70
CA ASN A 467 15.23 7.74 25.07
C ASN A 467 13.78 7.84 25.56
N PRO A 468 12.80 7.23 24.86
CA PRO A 468 11.41 7.22 25.32
C PRO A 468 11.26 6.53 26.69
N PHE A 469 12.15 5.57 27.01
CA PHE A 469 12.16 4.84 28.29
C PHE A 469 12.82 5.60 29.45
N GLY A 470 13.44 6.76 29.22
CA GLY A 470 14.02 7.60 30.28
C GLY A 470 12.96 8.18 31.22
N LEU A 471 11.69 8.20 30.80
CA LEU A 471 10.54 8.69 31.57
C LEU A 471 9.69 7.55 32.17
N SER A 472 9.87 6.30 31.74
CA SER A 472 9.04 5.15 32.14
C SER A 472 9.53 4.40 33.40
N GLY A 473 10.39 5.02 34.21
CA GLY A 473 10.70 4.52 35.55
C GLY A 473 9.53 4.57 36.55
N GLN A 474 8.36 5.05 36.14
CA GLN A 474 7.12 5.09 36.92
C GLN A 474 5.94 4.69 36.04
N SER A 475 5.51 3.43 36.15
CA SER A 475 4.40 2.79 35.41
C SER A 475 3.01 3.33 35.79
N ASP A 476 2.88 4.64 36.03
CA ASP A 476 1.67 5.29 36.54
C ASP A 476 1.53 6.75 36.02
N GLN A 477 2.36 7.17 35.06
CA GLN A 477 2.28 8.49 34.42
C GLN A 477 1.74 8.32 32.99
N PRO A 478 0.81 9.18 32.53
CA PRO A 478 0.42 9.21 31.12
C PRO A 478 1.65 9.47 30.24
N GLY A 479 1.67 8.88 29.05
CA GLY A 479 2.74 9.03 28.06
C GLY A 479 3.09 10.50 27.73
N PRO A 480 4.17 10.75 26.97
CA PRO A 480 4.59 12.10 26.64
C PRO A 480 3.45 12.87 25.96
N ALA A 481 3.04 14.00 26.54
CA ALA A 481 2.02 14.88 25.96
C ALA A 481 2.60 15.62 24.74
N ILE A 482 2.56 14.96 23.58
CA ILE A 482 2.94 15.51 22.29
C ILE A 482 1.77 16.38 21.79
N ASP A 483 2.04 17.66 21.58
CA ASP A 483 1.08 18.65 21.05
C ASP A 483 1.73 19.26 19.81
N CYS A 484 1.48 18.61 18.66
CA CYS A 484 2.13 18.95 17.42
C CYS A 484 1.16 18.82 16.25
N LEU A 485 1.07 19.88 15.45
CA LEU A 485 0.33 19.89 14.20
C LEU A 485 1.31 19.77 13.03
N ALA A 486 0.95 18.98 12.03
CA ALA A 486 1.68 18.86 10.77
C ALA A 486 0.86 19.43 9.61
N VAL A 487 1.55 20.15 8.72
CA VAL A 487 1.00 20.68 7.47
C VAL A 487 1.90 20.25 6.33
N LEU A 488 1.35 19.55 5.33
CA LEU A 488 2.10 19.18 4.14
C LEU A 488 2.43 20.44 3.33
N THR A 489 3.71 20.67 3.06
CA THR A 489 4.14 21.81 2.25
C THR A 489 3.88 21.53 0.77
N PRO A 490 3.88 22.54 -0.11
CA PRO A 490 3.81 22.29 -1.55
C PRO A 490 4.93 21.39 -2.08
N LEU A 491 6.14 21.48 -1.49
CA LEU A 491 7.27 20.62 -1.82
C LEU A 491 7.05 19.18 -1.32
N GLY A 492 6.53 19.00 -0.10
CA GLY A 492 6.15 17.68 0.40
C GLY A 492 5.04 17.04 -0.43
N ARG A 493 4.05 17.83 -0.85
CA ARG A 493 2.98 17.37 -1.75
C ARG A 493 3.52 16.93 -3.11
N TYR A 494 4.49 17.65 -3.67
CA TYR A 494 5.24 17.21 -4.85
C TYR A 494 5.97 15.88 -4.58
N GLY A 495 6.66 15.74 -3.44
CA GLY A 495 7.39 14.52 -3.07
C GLY A 495 6.48 13.30 -2.91
N VAL A 496 5.41 13.42 -2.12
CA VAL A 496 4.41 12.35 -1.94
C VAL A 496 3.78 11.98 -3.28
N ARG A 497 3.49 12.96 -4.16
CA ARG A 497 3.02 12.67 -5.52
C ARG A 497 4.02 11.83 -6.31
N GLN A 498 5.33 12.09 -6.21
CA GLN A 498 6.33 11.26 -6.90
C GLN A 498 6.33 9.83 -6.39
N ILE A 499 6.18 9.63 -5.07
CA ILE A 499 6.09 8.30 -4.46
C ILE A 499 4.85 7.56 -4.99
N LEU A 500 3.68 8.22 -4.98
CA LEU A 500 2.43 7.65 -5.50
C LEU A 500 2.56 7.22 -6.98
N LEU A 501 3.12 8.08 -7.82
CA LEU A 501 3.31 7.77 -9.24
C LEU A 501 4.28 6.61 -9.47
N ARG A 502 5.32 6.48 -8.64
CA ARG A 502 6.25 5.33 -8.69
C ARG A 502 5.55 4.03 -8.29
N SER A 503 4.65 4.10 -7.32
CA SER A 503 3.78 2.99 -6.91
C SER A 503 2.58 2.78 -7.83
N ALA A 504 2.59 3.35 -9.04
CA ALA A 504 1.52 3.27 -10.04
C ALA A 504 0.15 3.79 -9.57
N VAL A 505 0.08 4.54 -8.46
CA VAL A 505 -1.15 5.20 -8.00
C VAL A 505 -1.39 6.46 -8.84
N PRO A 506 -2.52 6.59 -9.56
CA PRO A 506 -2.83 7.80 -10.30
C PRO A 506 -2.90 9.01 -9.38
N ALA A 507 -2.07 10.02 -9.61
CA ALA A 507 -2.03 11.24 -8.80
C ALA A 507 -2.18 12.50 -9.69
N PRO A 508 -3.38 12.79 -10.18
CA PRO A 508 -3.62 13.87 -11.14
C PRO A 508 -3.35 15.26 -10.53
N LEU A 509 -2.96 16.21 -11.37
CA LEU A 509 -2.89 17.61 -10.99
C LEU A 509 -4.21 18.34 -11.30
N THR A 510 -4.51 19.37 -10.51
CA THR A 510 -5.74 20.18 -10.67
C THR A 510 -5.80 20.82 -12.05
N GLU A 511 -4.67 21.29 -12.58
CA GLU A 511 -4.53 21.87 -13.91
C GLU A 511 -4.64 20.83 -15.03
N GLU A 512 -4.20 19.59 -14.79
CA GLU A 512 -4.38 18.48 -15.73
C GLU A 512 -5.87 18.15 -15.84
N VAL A 513 -6.55 18.02 -14.69
CA VAL A 513 -8.00 17.81 -14.63
C VAL A 513 -8.76 18.98 -15.27
N ALA A 514 -8.34 20.22 -15.03
CA ALA A 514 -8.98 21.38 -15.64
C ALA A 514 -8.86 21.38 -17.17
N ALA A 515 -7.71 20.92 -17.70
CA ALA A 515 -7.42 20.86 -19.12
C ALA A 515 -7.98 19.61 -19.84
N ALA A 516 -8.25 18.53 -19.09
CA ALA A 516 -8.78 17.27 -19.60
C ALA A 516 -10.08 17.47 -20.38
N ASP A 517 -10.31 16.69 -21.43
CA ASP A 517 -11.58 16.70 -22.14
C ASP A 517 -12.70 16.00 -21.32
N ALA A 518 -13.95 16.05 -21.82
CA ALA A 518 -15.07 15.45 -21.10
C ALA A 518 -15.00 13.92 -21.03
N ALA A 519 -14.37 13.24 -21.99
CA ALA A 519 -14.24 11.79 -21.93
C ALA A 519 -13.18 11.40 -20.90
N GLU A 520 -12.02 12.05 -20.92
CA GLU A 520 -10.95 11.89 -19.94
C GLU A 520 -11.44 12.15 -18.51
N LEU A 521 -12.24 13.21 -18.31
CA LEU A 521 -12.87 13.50 -17.02
C LEU A 521 -13.77 12.34 -16.54
N LEU A 522 -14.64 11.84 -17.42
CA LEU A 522 -15.60 10.80 -17.04
C LEU A 522 -14.92 9.45 -16.80
N ASP A 523 -13.86 9.16 -17.55
CA ASP A 523 -13.05 7.96 -17.33
C ASP A 523 -12.32 8.07 -15.98
N LEU A 524 -11.74 9.23 -15.64
CA LEU A 524 -11.16 9.45 -14.30
C LEU A 524 -12.18 9.30 -13.17
N LEU A 525 -13.40 9.82 -13.34
CA LEU A 525 -14.48 9.68 -12.35
C LEU A 525 -14.96 8.23 -12.18
N SER A 526 -14.75 7.37 -13.18
CA SER A 526 -15.16 5.96 -13.10
C SER A 526 -14.30 5.15 -12.11
N THR A 527 -13.04 5.55 -11.91
CA THR A 527 -12.12 4.92 -10.96
C THR A 527 -11.94 5.73 -9.67
N THR A 528 -12.37 6.99 -9.64
CA THR A 528 -12.25 7.86 -8.46
C THR A 528 -13.36 7.53 -7.44
N PRO A 529 -13.05 7.41 -6.14
CA PRO A 529 -14.06 7.28 -5.08
C PRO A 529 -15.09 8.42 -5.08
N PRO A 530 -16.39 8.14 -4.86
CA PRO A 530 -17.46 9.15 -4.88
C PRO A 530 -17.19 10.39 -4.01
N GLU A 531 -16.53 10.20 -2.87
CA GLU A 531 -16.19 11.27 -1.91
C GLU A 531 -15.22 12.29 -2.52
N LEU A 532 -14.37 11.84 -3.44
CA LEU A 532 -13.38 12.66 -4.14
C LEU A 532 -13.91 13.24 -5.46
N HIS A 533 -15.09 12.84 -5.96
CA HIS A 533 -15.63 13.35 -7.24
C HIS A 533 -15.71 14.88 -7.29
N SER A 534 -16.03 15.53 -6.17
CA SER A 534 -16.08 17.00 -6.10
C SER A 534 -14.72 17.65 -6.39
N THR A 535 -13.62 17.01 -5.98
CA THR A 535 -12.26 17.50 -6.17
C THR A 535 -11.79 17.42 -7.62
N VAL A 536 -12.39 16.51 -8.40
CA VAL A 536 -12.16 16.35 -9.84
C VAL A 536 -13.09 17.27 -10.65
N THR A 537 -14.38 17.31 -10.30
CA THR A 537 -15.40 18.03 -11.10
C THR A 537 -15.32 19.54 -10.97
N VAL A 538 -14.99 20.08 -9.79
CA VAL A 538 -14.94 21.53 -9.56
C VAL A 538 -13.89 22.23 -10.43
N PRO A 539 -12.62 21.77 -10.51
CA PRO A 539 -11.63 22.36 -11.41
C PRO A 539 -12.03 22.30 -12.88
N TRP A 540 -12.57 21.17 -13.33
CA TRP A 540 -12.99 20.97 -14.71
C TRP A 540 -14.13 21.92 -15.12
N LEU A 541 -15.13 22.07 -14.25
CA LEU A 541 -16.25 23.01 -14.46
C LEU A 541 -15.79 24.47 -14.43
N ALA A 542 -14.86 24.82 -13.53
CA ALA A 542 -14.32 26.18 -13.43
C ALA A 542 -13.56 26.64 -14.68
N ALA A 543 -13.01 25.70 -15.46
CA ALA A 543 -12.30 25.97 -16.70
C ALA A 543 -13.22 26.22 -17.92
N ARG A 544 -14.55 26.06 -17.77
CA ARG A 544 -15.50 26.05 -18.89
C ARG A 544 -16.65 27.03 -18.67
N THR A 545 -17.24 27.49 -19.77
CA THR A 545 -18.56 28.11 -19.71
C THR A 545 -19.66 27.05 -19.51
N PRO A 546 -20.84 27.42 -18.96
CA PRO A 546 -21.96 26.48 -18.82
C PRO A 546 -22.34 25.78 -20.13
N GLN A 547 -22.29 26.52 -21.25
CA GLN A 547 -22.54 26.00 -22.60
C GLN A 547 -21.52 24.95 -23.03
N GLU A 548 -20.23 25.23 -22.80
CA GLU A 548 -19.14 24.30 -23.13
C GLU A 548 -19.23 23.04 -22.29
N ALA A 549 -19.43 23.16 -20.97
CA ALA A 549 -19.56 22.03 -20.06
C ALA A 549 -20.71 21.09 -20.47
N VAL A 550 -21.91 21.64 -20.70
CA VAL A 550 -23.08 20.85 -21.12
C VAL A 550 -22.86 20.18 -22.48
N ARG A 551 -22.27 20.90 -23.44
CA ARG A 551 -22.00 20.36 -24.78
C ARG A 551 -20.97 19.23 -24.74
N GLU A 552 -19.83 19.44 -24.08
CA GLU A 552 -18.74 18.46 -24.03
C GLU A 552 -19.17 17.18 -23.31
N ILE A 553 -19.84 17.29 -22.15
CA ILE A 553 -20.38 16.11 -21.44
C ILE A 553 -21.45 15.41 -22.28
N ALA A 554 -22.34 16.16 -22.94
CA ALA A 554 -23.34 15.56 -23.81
C ALA A 554 -22.74 14.84 -25.02
N GLU A 555 -21.65 15.35 -25.59
CA GLU A 555 -20.91 14.69 -26.67
C GLU A 555 -20.23 13.41 -26.17
N ALA A 556 -19.54 13.46 -25.03
CA ALA A 556 -18.84 12.32 -24.43
C ALA A 556 -19.79 11.20 -23.97
N ALA A 557 -20.95 11.56 -23.45
CA ALA A 557 -21.95 10.61 -22.95
C ALA A 557 -22.95 10.12 -24.02
N ALA A 558 -22.93 10.71 -25.22
CA ALA A 558 -23.79 10.31 -26.33
C ALA A 558 -23.24 9.13 -27.15
N ASP A 559 -21.98 8.75 -26.97
CA ASP A 559 -21.33 7.68 -27.73
C ASP A 559 -21.92 6.30 -27.37
N PRO A 560 -22.38 5.49 -28.34
CA PRO A 560 -22.85 4.12 -28.10
C PRO A 560 -21.70 3.13 -27.91
N THR A 561 -20.68 3.51 -27.14
CA THR A 561 -19.58 2.63 -26.73
C THR A 561 -19.99 1.75 -25.54
N GLU A 562 -19.15 0.77 -25.22
CA GLU A 562 -19.32 -0.18 -24.10
C GLU A 562 -19.54 0.54 -22.75
N PHE A 563 -18.91 1.71 -22.54
CA PHE A 563 -19.03 2.55 -21.33
C PHE A 563 -20.09 3.67 -21.41
N GLY A 564 -20.95 3.65 -22.43
CA GLY A 564 -21.91 4.74 -22.69
C GLY A 564 -22.89 5.00 -21.52
N PRO A 565 -23.50 3.98 -20.92
CA PRO A 565 -24.35 4.12 -19.73
C PRO A 565 -23.62 4.71 -18.52
N LEU A 566 -22.44 4.19 -18.17
CA LEU A 566 -21.63 4.72 -17.06
C LEU A 566 -21.31 6.21 -17.25
N ARG A 567 -20.83 6.59 -18.45
CA ARG A 567 -20.54 7.99 -18.80
C ARG A 567 -21.77 8.90 -18.70
N ARG A 568 -22.98 8.40 -19.00
CA ARG A 568 -24.22 9.17 -18.80
C ARG A 568 -24.55 9.36 -17.32
N VAL A 569 -24.37 8.33 -16.49
CA VAL A 569 -24.59 8.43 -15.05
C VAL A 569 -23.62 9.47 -14.45
N LEU A 570 -22.32 9.30 -14.69
CA LEU A 570 -21.28 10.21 -14.22
C LEU A 570 -21.50 11.63 -14.77
N GLY A 571 -21.73 11.77 -16.07
CA GLY A 571 -21.98 13.07 -16.71
C GLY A 571 -23.23 13.78 -16.19
N SER A 572 -24.29 13.03 -15.86
CA SER A 572 -25.48 13.60 -15.21
C SER A 572 -25.17 14.09 -13.79
N GLY A 573 -24.28 13.41 -13.06
CA GLY A 573 -23.76 13.85 -11.77
C GLY A 573 -22.97 15.16 -11.87
N VAL A 574 -22.03 15.23 -12.82
CA VAL A 574 -21.22 16.44 -13.08
C VAL A 574 -22.09 17.65 -13.42
N LEU A 575 -23.06 17.50 -14.33
CA LEU A 575 -23.94 18.60 -14.70
C LEU A 575 -25.00 18.91 -13.61
N GLY A 576 -25.35 17.91 -12.81
CA GLY A 576 -26.25 18.06 -11.66
C GLY A 576 -25.65 18.91 -10.54
N SER A 577 -24.34 18.78 -10.28
CA SER A 577 -23.61 19.56 -9.27
C SER A 577 -23.14 20.94 -9.75
N ALA A 578 -23.22 21.22 -11.06
CA ALA A 578 -22.85 22.52 -11.63
C ALA A 578 -23.79 23.67 -11.20
N GLY A 579 -23.37 24.93 -11.41
CA GLY A 579 -24.15 26.13 -11.09
C GLY A 579 -25.48 26.22 -11.83
N GLU A 580 -26.43 27.04 -11.35
CA GLU A 580 -27.77 27.19 -11.97
C GLU A 580 -27.72 27.64 -13.44
N GLU A 581 -26.60 28.22 -13.87
CA GLU A 581 -26.36 28.69 -15.21
C GLU A 581 -26.38 27.57 -16.27
N VAL A 582 -26.19 26.30 -15.89
CA VAL A 582 -26.32 25.17 -16.83
C VAL A 582 -27.78 24.79 -17.12
N VAL A 583 -28.72 25.16 -16.25
CA VAL A 583 -30.12 24.70 -16.32
C VAL A 583 -30.82 25.07 -17.64
N PRO A 584 -30.67 26.30 -18.19
CA PRO A 584 -31.25 26.62 -19.50
C PRO A 584 -30.71 25.74 -20.64
N GLU A 585 -29.42 25.40 -20.60
CA GLU A 585 -28.78 24.54 -21.60
C GLU A 585 -29.25 23.08 -21.48
N LEU A 586 -29.38 22.57 -20.25
CA LEU A 586 -29.97 21.25 -19.98
C LEU A 586 -31.40 21.15 -20.49
N ARG A 587 -32.23 22.17 -20.23
CA ARG A 587 -33.62 22.22 -20.76
C ARG A 587 -33.66 22.27 -22.28
N ALA A 588 -32.68 22.91 -22.92
CA ALA A 588 -32.58 22.90 -24.39
C ALA A 588 -32.26 21.49 -24.93
N LEU A 589 -31.41 20.72 -24.23
CA LEU A 589 -31.07 19.35 -24.61
C LEU A 589 -32.26 18.38 -24.55
N LEU A 590 -33.28 18.63 -23.72
CA LEU A 590 -34.52 17.84 -23.70
C LEU A 590 -35.27 17.87 -25.04
N GLY A 591 -35.00 18.85 -25.91
CA GLY A 591 -35.54 18.92 -27.27
C GLY A 591 -34.76 18.11 -28.32
N SER A 592 -33.72 17.36 -27.93
CA SER A 592 -32.89 16.57 -28.84
C SER A 592 -33.64 15.33 -29.37
N ASP A 593 -33.36 14.94 -30.62
CA ASP A 593 -33.87 13.69 -31.21
C ASP A 593 -33.15 12.45 -30.67
N ARG A 594 -32.04 12.62 -29.93
CA ARG A 594 -31.25 11.52 -29.37
C ARG A 594 -31.68 11.21 -27.94
N ARG A 595 -32.20 10.00 -27.71
CA ARG A 595 -32.65 9.55 -26.38
C ARG A 595 -31.55 9.56 -25.32
N THR A 596 -30.31 9.25 -25.69
CA THR A 596 -29.15 9.30 -24.78
C THR A 596 -28.86 10.71 -24.26
N VAL A 597 -29.00 11.71 -25.13
CA VAL A 597 -28.79 13.14 -24.78
C VAL A 597 -29.95 13.67 -23.93
N THR A 598 -31.20 13.33 -24.28
CA THR A 598 -32.35 13.76 -23.48
C THR A 598 -32.37 13.09 -22.10
N ALA A 599 -31.99 11.81 -22.01
CA ALA A 599 -31.85 11.10 -20.74
C ALA A 599 -30.76 11.72 -19.86
N LEU A 600 -29.57 12.01 -20.40
CA LEU A 600 -28.50 12.70 -19.67
C LEU A 600 -29.01 14.02 -19.06
N ALA A 601 -29.68 14.85 -19.86
CA ALA A 601 -30.20 16.13 -19.42
C ALA A 601 -31.30 15.98 -18.34
N ALA A 602 -32.21 15.02 -18.52
CA ALA A 602 -33.23 14.70 -17.53
C ALA A 602 -32.60 14.21 -16.21
N GLY A 603 -31.59 13.34 -16.28
CA GLY A 603 -30.85 12.86 -15.12
C GLY A 603 -30.16 14.00 -14.37
N ALA A 604 -29.48 14.90 -15.09
CA ALA A 604 -28.81 16.06 -14.50
C ALA A 604 -29.82 17.00 -13.80
N LEU A 605 -30.98 17.26 -14.40
CA LEU A 605 -32.04 18.07 -13.80
C LEU A 605 -32.64 17.40 -12.55
N LEU A 606 -32.89 16.09 -12.59
CA LEU A 606 -33.45 15.33 -11.48
C LEU A 606 -32.51 15.24 -10.27
N SER A 607 -31.20 15.37 -10.48
CA SER A 607 -30.21 15.43 -9.39
C SER A 607 -30.18 16.79 -8.68
N ARG A 608 -30.91 17.80 -9.15
CA ARG A 608 -30.93 19.13 -8.55
C ARG A 608 -32.02 19.28 -7.50
N PRO A 609 -31.70 19.72 -6.27
CA PRO A 609 -32.69 19.87 -5.22
C PRO A 609 -33.69 21.02 -5.47
N GLU A 610 -33.35 22.00 -6.31
CA GLU A 610 -34.23 23.15 -6.64
C GLU A 610 -35.24 22.86 -7.77
N LEU A 611 -35.26 21.63 -8.32
CA LEU A 611 -36.18 21.28 -9.39
C LEU A 611 -37.65 21.32 -8.91
N PRO A 612 -38.57 22.02 -9.61
CA PRO A 612 -39.99 22.02 -9.23
C PRO A 612 -40.58 20.61 -9.23
N GLU A 613 -41.38 20.28 -8.20
CA GLU A 613 -41.97 18.93 -8.00
C GLU A 613 -42.75 18.44 -9.23
N GLU A 614 -43.54 19.30 -9.86
CA GLU A 614 -44.29 18.97 -11.09
C GLU A 614 -43.37 18.65 -12.29
N GLU A 615 -42.23 19.35 -12.39
CA GLU A 615 -41.21 19.09 -13.43
C GLU A 615 -40.48 17.77 -13.12
N ALA A 616 -40.15 17.51 -11.86
CA ALA A 616 -39.53 16.27 -11.40
C ALA A 616 -40.43 15.05 -11.64
N GLU A 617 -41.73 15.14 -11.34
CA GLU A 617 -42.70 14.08 -11.63
C GLU A 617 -42.79 13.79 -13.13
N ALA A 618 -42.90 14.83 -13.97
CA ALA A 618 -42.97 14.69 -15.42
C ALA A 618 -41.71 14.03 -16.00
N LEU A 619 -40.52 14.45 -15.55
CA LEU A 619 -39.24 13.86 -15.97
C LEU A 619 -39.10 12.41 -15.50
N ASN A 620 -39.51 12.10 -14.26
CA ASN A 620 -39.48 10.73 -13.75
C ASN A 620 -40.44 9.80 -14.51
N ASP A 621 -41.65 10.28 -14.85
CA ASP A 621 -42.62 9.51 -15.63
C ASP A 621 -42.10 9.21 -17.05
N GLU A 622 -41.40 10.15 -17.68
CA GLU A 622 -40.90 9.99 -19.05
C GLU A 622 -39.55 9.26 -19.12
N TYR A 623 -38.62 9.53 -18.21
CA TYR A 623 -37.22 9.09 -18.27
C TYR A 623 -36.80 8.15 -17.12
N GLY A 624 -37.57 8.05 -16.03
CA GLY A 624 -37.14 7.36 -14.81
C GLY A 624 -36.76 5.89 -15.02
N LEU A 625 -37.53 5.14 -15.82
CA LEU A 625 -37.17 3.75 -16.15
C LEU A 625 -35.94 3.64 -17.04
N TRP A 626 -35.69 4.64 -17.90
CA TRP A 626 -34.48 4.68 -18.74
C TRP A 626 -33.23 4.94 -17.89
N LEU A 627 -33.31 5.94 -17.02
CA LEU A 627 -32.24 6.30 -16.07
C LEU A 627 -31.96 5.16 -15.08
N ALA A 628 -32.98 4.40 -14.69
CA ALA A 628 -32.78 3.21 -13.87
C ALA A 628 -31.93 2.15 -14.60
N VAL A 629 -32.13 1.95 -15.91
CA VAL A 629 -31.26 1.05 -16.71
C VAL A 629 -29.83 1.57 -16.77
N ASP A 630 -29.63 2.88 -17.01
CA ASP A 630 -28.29 3.48 -17.00
C ASP A 630 -27.56 3.27 -15.66
N ARG A 631 -28.23 3.54 -14.53
CA ARG A 631 -27.63 3.36 -13.18
C ARG A 631 -27.31 1.92 -12.82
N MET A 632 -27.95 0.95 -13.48
CA MET A 632 -27.66 -0.48 -13.28
C MET A 632 -26.56 -0.98 -14.21
N SER A 633 -26.52 -0.45 -15.43
CA SER A 633 -25.50 -0.80 -16.42
C SER A 633 -24.12 -0.31 -16.00
N GLY A 634 -24.03 0.88 -15.39
CA GLY A 634 -22.76 1.47 -14.98
C GLY A 634 -21.92 0.58 -14.04
N PRO A 635 -22.45 0.13 -12.90
CA PRO A 635 -21.73 -0.81 -12.04
C PRO A 635 -21.46 -2.16 -12.70
N LEU A 636 -22.38 -2.67 -13.54
CA LEU A 636 -22.14 -3.92 -14.28
C LEU A 636 -20.97 -3.83 -15.26
N GLU A 637 -20.76 -2.67 -15.86
CA GLU A 637 -19.61 -2.38 -16.74
C GLU A 637 -18.28 -2.38 -15.97
N LEU A 638 -18.32 -2.19 -14.65
CA LEU A 638 -17.15 -2.23 -13.75
C LEU A 638 -16.99 -3.58 -13.02
N GLY A 639 -17.93 -4.52 -13.19
CA GLY A 639 -17.88 -5.84 -12.55
C GLY A 639 -19.21 -6.28 -11.91
N GLU A 640 -19.32 -7.56 -11.56
CA GLU A 640 -20.52 -8.07 -10.88
C GLU A 640 -20.59 -7.63 -9.40
N GLU A 641 -19.46 -7.32 -8.76
CA GLU A 641 -19.37 -6.93 -7.35
C GLU A 641 -19.99 -5.55 -7.09
N GLY A 642 -19.60 -4.51 -7.83
CA GLY A 642 -20.23 -3.18 -7.70
C GLY A 642 -21.73 -3.19 -7.99
N PHE A 643 -22.21 -4.13 -8.82
CA PHE A 643 -23.63 -4.35 -9.02
C PHE A 643 -24.31 -5.06 -7.83
N VAL A 644 -23.63 -6.00 -7.19
CA VAL A 644 -24.09 -6.66 -5.95
C VAL A 644 -24.14 -5.66 -4.80
N ASP A 645 -23.16 -4.77 -4.65
CA ASP A 645 -23.15 -3.72 -3.63
C ASP A 645 -24.31 -2.75 -3.79
N LEU A 646 -24.58 -2.32 -5.03
CA LEU A 646 -25.76 -1.51 -5.35
C LEU A 646 -27.07 -2.23 -4.94
N LEU A 647 -27.13 -3.56 -5.10
CA LEU A 647 -28.26 -4.39 -4.69
C LEU A 647 -28.29 -4.65 -3.18
N GLY A 648 -27.14 -4.67 -2.50
CA GLY A 648 -27.00 -4.83 -1.06
C GLY A 648 -27.46 -3.58 -0.32
N LEU A 649 -26.98 -2.41 -0.75
CA LEU A 649 -27.46 -1.09 -0.32
C LEU A 649 -28.97 -0.93 -0.53
N ALA A 650 -29.57 -1.62 -1.52
CA ALA A 650 -31.01 -1.64 -1.76
C ALA A 650 -31.83 -2.42 -0.71
N THR A 651 -31.19 -3.26 0.12
CA THR A 651 -31.87 -4.13 1.11
C THR A 651 -31.88 -3.59 2.55
N GLU A 652 -31.14 -2.53 2.85
CA GLU A 652 -31.16 -1.87 4.16
C GLU A 652 -32.41 -0.98 4.33
N GLU A 653 -32.98 -0.92 5.55
CA GLU A 653 -34.10 -0.02 5.86
C GLU A 653 -33.66 1.45 5.74
N GLY A 654 -33.95 2.06 4.59
CA GLY A 654 -33.49 3.41 4.24
C GLY A 654 -32.87 3.52 2.84
N SER A 655 -32.75 2.41 2.12
CA SER A 655 -32.20 2.40 0.77
C SER A 655 -32.90 3.37 -0.18
N GLY A 656 -32.10 4.17 -0.88
CA GLY A 656 -32.58 5.23 -1.77
C GLY A 656 -33.59 4.72 -2.80
N ALA A 657 -34.40 5.65 -3.35
CA ALA A 657 -35.54 5.42 -4.25
C ALA A 657 -35.33 4.40 -5.39
N ILE A 658 -34.08 4.05 -5.74
CA ILE A 658 -33.71 3.11 -6.79
C ILE A 658 -34.00 1.66 -6.39
N GLY A 659 -33.58 1.19 -5.21
CA GLY A 659 -33.79 -0.20 -4.77
C GLY A 659 -35.28 -0.59 -4.71
N GLN A 660 -36.09 0.33 -4.19
CA GLN A 660 -37.54 0.20 -4.13
C GLN A 660 -38.19 0.27 -5.53
N LEU A 661 -37.73 1.18 -6.40
CA LEU A 661 -38.22 1.30 -7.78
C LEU A 661 -37.89 0.06 -8.63
N LEU A 662 -36.77 -0.62 -8.34
CA LEU A 662 -36.37 -1.90 -8.95
C LEU A 662 -37.31 -3.03 -8.55
N ALA A 663 -37.62 -3.17 -7.26
CA ALA A 663 -38.56 -4.19 -6.79
C ALA A 663 -39.98 -3.98 -7.35
N ASP A 664 -40.42 -2.73 -7.45
CA ASP A 664 -41.79 -2.37 -7.80
C ASP A 664 -42.05 -2.31 -9.32
N ARG A 665 -41.02 -2.12 -10.16
CA ARG A 665 -41.18 -1.96 -11.62
C ARG A 665 -40.28 -2.83 -12.51
N ALA A 666 -39.60 -3.85 -11.97
CA ALA A 666 -38.81 -4.81 -12.77
C ALA A 666 -39.60 -5.48 -13.92
N ASP A 667 -40.91 -5.66 -13.77
CA ASP A 667 -41.77 -6.24 -14.80
C ASP A 667 -42.10 -5.26 -15.95
N GLN A 668 -41.68 -3.99 -15.83
CA GLN A 668 -41.85 -2.94 -16.84
C GLN A 668 -40.56 -2.65 -17.59
N LEU A 669 -39.39 -2.99 -17.03
CA LEU A 669 -38.06 -2.73 -17.62
C LEU A 669 -37.91 -3.32 -19.03
N TRP A 670 -38.49 -4.48 -19.33
CA TRP A 670 -38.42 -5.07 -20.68
C TRP A 670 -39.09 -4.23 -21.78
N LYS A 671 -39.91 -3.23 -21.42
CA LYS A 671 -40.56 -2.31 -22.37
C LYS A 671 -39.71 -1.08 -22.68
N VAL A 672 -38.59 -0.91 -21.98
CA VAL A 672 -37.67 0.21 -22.15
C VAL A 672 -36.81 -0.10 -23.38
N ASP A 673 -36.75 0.84 -24.31
CA ASP A 673 -36.02 0.70 -25.58
C ASP A 673 -34.50 0.94 -25.42
N HIS A 674 -33.87 0.42 -24.36
CA HIS A 674 -32.48 0.74 -23.98
C HIS A 674 -31.52 -0.37 -24.41
N PRO A 675 -30.33 -0.04 -24.97
CA PRO A 675 -29.34 -1.04 -25.41
C PRO A 675 -28.98 -2.08 -24.32
N ALA A 676 -28.69 -1.61 -23.10
CA ALA A 676 -28.37 -2.45 -21.95
C ALA A 676 -29.57 -3.12 -21.23
N THR A 677 -30.82 -2.95 -21.70
CA THR A 677 -32.01 -3.50 -20.99
C THR A 677 -31.92 -5.01 -20.79
N THR A 678 -31.47 -5.75 -21.80
CA THR A 678 -31.42 -7.21 -21.73
C THR A 678 -30.36 -7.67 -20.73
N GLU A 679 -29.18 -7.08 -20.80
CA GLU A 679 -28.04 -7.37 -19.92
C GLU A 679 -28.36 -7.10 -18.45
N VAL A 680 -28.88 -5.91 -18.15
CA VAL A 680 -29.33 -5.54 -16.80
C VAL A 680 -30.38 -6.51 -16.26
N LEU A 681 -31.36 -6.92 -17.08
CA LEU A 681 -32.39 -7.87 -16.67
C LEU A 681 -31.85 -9.29 -16.43
N GLU A 682 -30.79 -9.68 -17.13
CA GLU A 682 -30.09 -10.95 -16.93
C GLU A 682 -29.28 -10.93 -15.63
N ALA A 683 -28.53 -9.85 -15.40
CA ALA A 683 -27.76 -9.64 -14.18
C ALA A 683 -28.67 -9.57 -12.94
N LEU A 684 -29.75 -8.78 -12.97
CA LEU A 684 -30.80 -8.79 -11.92
C LEU A 684 -31.38 -10.20 -11.70
N GLY A 685 -31.51 -10.97 -12.77
CA GLY A 685 -31.97 -12.34 -12.70
C GLY A 685 -30.98 -13.25 -11.98
N ARG A 686 -29.67 -13.03 -12.12
CA ARG A 686 -28.61 -13.85 -11.53
C ARG A 686 -28.29 -13.43 -10.09
N LEU A 687 -28.12 -12.13 -9.85
CA LEU A 687 -27.45 -11.57 -8.68
C LEU A 687 -28.38 -10.98 -7.62
N HIS A 688 -29.65 -10.73 -7.93
CA HIS A 688 -30.56 -10.06 -6.97
C HIS A 688 -30.83 -10.92 -5.71
N PRO A 689 -30.68 -10.35 -4.49
CA PRO A 689 -30.82 -11.09 -3.22
C PRO A 689 -32.25 -11.64 -3.00
N ASP A 690 -33.29 -10.89 -3.34
CA ASP A 690 -34.67 -11.40 -3.36
C ASP A 690 -34.94 -12.35 -4.55
N LYS A 691 -35.22 -13.62 -4.22
CA LYS A 691 -35.60 -14.69 -5.16
C LYS A 691 -36.84 -14.35 -6.00
N LYS A 692 -37.79 -13.55 -5.49
CA LYS A 692 -39.01 -13.16 -6.22
C LYS A 692 -38.71 -12.08 -7.26
N ALA A 693 -37.94 -11.07 -6.90
CA ALA A 693 -37.42 -10.06 -7.83
C ALA A 693 -36.55 -10.71 -8.93
N ALA A 694 -35.58 -11.56 -8.56
CA ALA A 694 -34.74 -12.30 -9.51
C ALA A 694 -35.55 -13.12 -10.52
N LYS A 695 -36.60 -13.83 -10.05
CA LYS A 695 -37.50 -14.60 -10.93
C LYS A 695 -38.30 -13.71 -11.88
N THR A 696 -38.67 -12.51 -11.44
CA THR A 696 -39.40 -11.53 -12.24
C THR A 696 -38.49 -10.95 -13.32
N ALA A 697 -37.26 -10.59 -12.97
CA ALA A 697 -36.22 -10.13 -13.90
C ALA A 697 -35.92 -11.17 -14.98
N ARG A 698 -35.71 -12.46 -14.63
CA ARG A 698 -35.51 -13.55 -15.62
C ARG A 698 -36.65 -13.66 -16.63
N ARG A 699 -37.90 -13.47 -16.19
CA ARG A 699 -39.08 -13.48 -17.07
C ARG A 699 -39.12 -12.25 -17.97
N ALA A 700 -38.74 -11.09 -17.46
CA ALA A 700 -38.63 -9.86 -18.22
C ALA A 700 -37.50 -9.95 -19.27
N ALA A 701 -36.32 -10.49 -18.92
CA ALA A 701 -35.22 -10.77 -19.85
C ALA A 701 -35.67 -11.65 -21.02
N HIS A 702 -36.42 -12.73 -20.73
CA HIS A 702 -36.98 -13.58 -21.79
C HIS A 702 -37.94 -12.81 -22.72
N LYS A 703 -38.71 -11.85 -22.20
CA LYS A 703 -39.59 -11.01 -23.04
C LYS A 703 -38.77 -10.04 -23.89
N ALA A 704 -37.78 -9.36 -23.33
CA ALA A 704 -36.91 -8.43 -24.04
C ALA A 704 -36.23 -9.11 -25.25
N ARG A 705 -35.64 -10.29 -25.05
CA ARG A 705 -35.02 -11.11 -26.12
C ARG A 705 -35.99 -11.57 -27.21
N SER A 706 -37.29 -11.61 -26.94
CA SER A 706 -38.30 -12.01 -27.92
C SER A 706 -38.85 -10.84 -28.74
N GLN A 707 -38.43 -9.61 -28.44
CA GLN A 707 -38.83 -8.38 -29.12
C GLN A 707 -37.74 -7.77 -30.01
N GLY A 708 -36.47 -7.97 -29.69
CA GLY A 708 -35.33 -7.77 -30.60
C GLY A 708 -35.21 -8.93 -31.59
#